data_AF-A0A7G9R0S2-F1
#
_entry.id   AF-A0A7G9R0S2-F1
#
_cell.length_a   1.000
_cell.length_b   1.000
_cell.length_c   1.000
_cell.angle_alpha   90.00
_cell.angle_beta   90.00
_cell.angle_gamma   90.00
#
_symmetry.space_group_name_H-M   'P 1'
#
loop_
_entity.id
_entity.type
_entity.pdbx_description
1 polymer ?
#
loop_
_entity_poly.entity_id
_entity_poly.type
_entity_poly.pdbx_seq_one_letter_code
_entity_poly.pdbx_strand_id
1 'polypeptide(L)'
;MPVPPSDDDLLRATLAAVAPGTELRDGLERILRGRTGALIVLGHDRVIEQIATGGFPLDIEFSATRLRELAKMDGAVVVDRDVTRILHAATQLLPDAGIDTSESGTRHRTAERVAKQTGYPVVSVSQSMRIIQLYVAGRRVVLEDSSAILSRANQALQTLERYKARLDEVTGTLSALEIEDLVTVRDVANVLQRLEMVRRIKDEIAEYVVQLGTDGRLLSLQLEELTGGLSDDLGLVIRDYLTEAKAGFSLEESVANLVAMDNTELLDPSAGPRPWGSPSSATRWTPRSARSGTGCCPRCRGCRAPSSTGSSGISGRCRSCSRPTSTTSWTSTGSVRAAPASCARASPGWPRRASSSATSDVPRVAPEAEVLRRRVLGWYAEHARPLPWRDPATPAWGVYVSEVMAQQTPVARVEPVWREWMARWPTPEALAEASPGDVVRAWGRLGYPRRALRLREAAMVILERHGGEVPADEDALRALPGVGAYTAAAVAAFAFGRRTVVVDTNVRRVLARAVEGRALAAPSLTAAEQRLAATLVPTAAADAAVWNVAVMELGALVCRARVPRCADCPLAQVCAWRAAGSPAEAGPPRRGQAWAGTDRQMRGALVQVLRERSSPVPRGALEEAVAQRLRRHGTGHLEQVDRCLASLVEDGLVEPVPDGTAFALPA
;
A
#
# COMPACT_ATOMS: atom_id res chain seq x y z
N MET A 1 40.85 3.01 -0.95
CA MET A 1 40.78 4.09 -1.95
C MET A 1 39.31 4.35 -2.21
N PRO A 2 38.75 5.53 -1.88
CA PRO A 2 37.37 5.84 -2.27
C PRO A 2 37.29 5.83 -3.80
N VAL A 3 36.28 5.15 -4.33
CA VAL A 3 35.98 5.09 -5.77
C VAL A 3 35.62 6.51 -6.21
N PRO A 4 36.19 7.05 -7.32
CA PRO A 4 35.79 8.35 -7.83
C PRO A 4 34.27 8.32 -8.13
N PRO A 5 33.53 9.40 -7.82
CA PRO A 5 32.10 9.45 -8.09
C PRO A 5 31.83 9.22 -9.58
N SER A 6 30.76 8.51 -9.89
CA SER A 6 30.38 8.29 -11.30
C SER A 6 29.97 9.61 -11.96
N ASP A 7 30.03 9.67 -13.29
CA ASP A 7 29.59 10.84 -14.07
C ASP A 7 28.13 11.26 -13.74
N ASP A 8 27.27 10.27 -13.44
CA ASP A 8 25.89 10.52 -13.02
C ASP A 8 25.79 11.09 -11.60
N ASP A 9 26.68 10.69 -10.68
CA ASP A 9 26.74 11.27 -9.34
C ASP A 9 27.17 12.74 -9.39
N LEU A 10 28.15 13.06 -10.24
CA LEU A 10 28.59 14.43 -10.46
C LEU A 10 27.48 15.29 -11.06
N LEU A 11 26.75 14.76 -12.06
CA LEU A 11 25.59 15.43 -12.65
C LEU A 11 24.51 15.71 -11.58
N ARG A 12 24.13 14.71 -10.78
CA ARG A 12 23.11 14.88 -9.73
C ARG A 12 23.51 15.89 -8.67
N ALA A 13 24.75 15.81 -8.17
CA ALA A 13 25.26 16.77 -7.19
C ALA A 13 25.26 18.20 -7.73
N THR A 14 25.63 18.36 -9.01
CA THR A 14 25.64 19.66 -9.68
C THR A 14 24.22 20.20 -9.87
N LEU A 15 23.28 19.38 -10.33
CA LEU A 15 21.87 19.77 -10.49
C LEU A 15 21.26 20.21 -9.15
N ALA A 16 21.57 19.51 -8.05
CA ALA A 16 21.15 19.90 -6.72
C ALA A 16 21.74 21.26 -6.29
N ALA A 17 23.01 21.55 -6.63
CA ALA A 17 23.63 22.84 -6.32
C ALA A 17 23.00 24.02 -7.08
N VAL A 18 22.53 23.79 -8.31
CA VAL A 18 21.86 24.82 -9.15
C VAL A 18 20.33 24.76 -9.08
N ALA A 19 19.76 23.99 -8.16
CA ALA A 19 18.31 23.85 -7.99
C ALA A 19 17.67 25.09 -7.33
N PRO A 20 16.38 25.38 -7.57
CA PRO A 20 15.64 26.45 -6.90
C PRO A 20 15.74 26.38 -5.37
N GLY A 21 15.91 27.54 -4.76
CA GLY A 21 16.13 27.69 -3.32
C GLY A 21 17.57 27.70 -2.87
N THR A 22 18.54 27.34 -3.72
CA THR A 22 19.96 27.53 -3.41
C THR A 22 20.40 28.97 -3.67
N GLU A 23 21.41 29.41 -2.93
CA GLU A 23 22.06 30.72 -3.16
C GLU A 23 22.64 30.82 -4.58
N LEU A 24 23.16 29.71 -5.12
CA LEU A 24 23.69 29.69 -6.49
C LEU A 24 22.58 29.93 -7.52
N ARG A 25 21.44 29.24 -7.39
CA ARG A 25 20.31 29.43 -8.29
C ARG A 25 19.73 30.84 -8.20
N ASP A 26 19.58 31.42 -7.00
CA ASP A 26 19.15 32.81 -6.84
C ASP A 26 20.12 33.77 -7.55
N GLY A 27 21.44 33.57 -7.42
CA GLY A 27 22.45 34.33 -8.14
C GLY A 27 22.31 34.24 -9.65
N LEU A 28 22.14 33.03 -10.19
CA LEU A 28 21.95 32.79 -11.64
C LEU A 28 20.66 33.43 -12.16
N GLU A 29 19.55 33.34 -11.42
CA GLU A 29 18.29 33.97 -11.79
C GLU A 29 18.37 35.50 -11.75
N ARG A 30 19.09 36.08 -10.77
CA ARG A 30 19.35 37.52 -10.72
C ARG A 30 20.15 37.99 -11.93
N ILE A 31 21.13 37.20 -12.38
CA ILE A 31 21.93 37.48 -13.59
C ILE A 31 21.01 37.46 -14.82
N LEU A 32 20.18 36.42 -14.93
CA LEU A 32 19.23 36.25 -16.02
C LEU A 32 18.20 37.40 -16.10
N ARG A 33 17.55 37.73 -14.97
CA ARG A 33 16.60 38.85 -14.84
C ARG A 33 17.27 40.19 -15.10
N GLY A 34 18.53 40.32 -14.67
CA GLY A 34 19.39 41.47 -14.91
C GLY A 34 19.87 41.61 -16.36
N ARG A 35 19.54 40.66 -17.25
CA ARG A 35 19.95 40.64 -18.67
C ARG A 35 21.46 40.77 -18.85
N THR A 36 22.24 40.14 -17.97
CA THR A 36 23.70 40.03 -18.09
C THR A 36 24.05 38.59 -18.45
N GLY A 37 25.14 38.40 -19.18
CA GLY A 37 25.69 37.07 -19.42
C GLY A 37 26.73 36.72 -18.38
N ALA A 38 26.93 35.43 -18.10
CA ALA A 38 27.92 34.99 -17.12
C ALA A 38 28.51 33.64 -17.49
N LEU A 39 29.77 33.41 -17.09
CA LEU A 39 30.45 32.12 -17.17
C LEU A 39 30.94 31.80 -15.75
N ILE A 40 30.50 30.69 -15.18
CA ILE A 40 30.82 30.30 -13.81
C ILE A 40 31.40 28.89 -13.80
N VAL A 41 32.57 28.71 -13.18
CA VAL A 41 33.19 27.38 -13.01
C VAL A 41 33.03 26.92 -11.56
N LEU A 42 32.51 25.71 -11.36
CA LEU A 42 32.26 25.10 -10.04
C LEU A 42 33.41 24.17 -9.65
N GLY A 43 34.49 24.75 -9.14
CA GLY A 43 35.70 24.02 -8.78
C GLY A 43 36.96 24.75 -9.24
N HIS A 44 38.07 24.45 -8.56
CA HIS A 44 39.35 25.09 -8.81
C HIS A 44 40.48 24.11 -8.55
N ASP A 45 41.38 24.00 -9.51
CA ASP A 45 42.60 23.21 -9.41
C ASP A 45 43.72 23.83 -10.27
N ARG A 46 44.86 23.14 -10.35
CA ARG A 46 45.99 23.59 -11.16
C ARG A 46 45.68 23.65 -12.66
N VAL A 47 44.75 22.85 -13.17
CA VAL A 47 44.36 22.88 -14.59
C VAL A 47 43.59 24.16 -14.88
N ILE A 48 42.65 24.53 -13.99
CA ILE A 48 41.94 25.82 -14.05
C ILE A 48 42.92 26.99 -13.99
N GLU A 49 43.91 26.96 -13.10
CA GLU A 49 44.95 28.01 -13.00
C GLU A 49 45.77 28.16 -14.29
N GLN A 50 46.08 27.06 -14.98
CA GLN A 50 46.85 27.09 -16.23
C GLN A 50 46.08 27.68 -17.41
N ILE A 51 44.76 27.50 -17.44
CA ILE A 51 43.91 28.04 -18.51
C ILE A 51 43.32 29.41 -18.17
N ALA A 52 43.51 29.90 -16.94
CA ALA A 52 43.04 31.18 -16.46
C ALA A 52 44.06 32.28 -16.73
N THR A 53 43.65 33.32 -17.45
CA THR A 53 44.46 34.52 -17.72
C THR A 53 43.74 35.78 -17.26
N GLY A 54 44.46 36.68 -16.59
CA GLY A 54 43.88 37.91 -16.05
C GLY A 54 42.93 37.66 -14.87
N GLY A 55 42.03 38.61 -14.63
CA GLY A 55 41.16 38.60 -13.44
C GLY A 55 41.91 38.94 -12.16
N PHE A 56 41.24 38.78 -11.02
CA PHE A 56 41.83 39.00 -9.70
C PHE A 56 41.33 37.95 -8.69
N PRO A 57 42.22 37.50 -7.77
CA PRO A 57 41.82 36.64 -6.68
C PRO A 57 40.98 37.42 -5.68
N LEU A 58 39.90 36.82 -5.20
CA LEU A 58 38.99 37.40 -4.21
C LEU A 58 39.01 36.62 -2.92
N ASP A 59 38.90 35.28 -3.02
CA ASP A 59 38.71 34.36 -1.90
C ASP A 59 37.73 34.91 -0.85
N ILE A 60 36.49 35.18 -1.25
CA ILE A 60 35.43 35.73 -0.39
C ILE A 60 34.29 34.74 -0.23
N GLU A 61 33.50 34.87 0.83
CA GLU A 61 32.27 34.06 1.00
C GLU A 61 31.30 34.26 -0.17
N PHE A 62 30.65 33.16 -0.56
CA PHE A 62 29.66 33.14 -1.60
C PHE A 62 28.35 33.83 -1.14
N SER A 63 27.72 34.58 -2.04
CA SER A 63 26.32 35.00 -1.91
C SER A 63 25.74 35.30 -3.29
N ALA A 64 24.43 35.10 -3.45
CA ALA A 64 23.72 35.40 -4.70
C ALA A 64 23.96 36.83 -5.21
N THR A 65 23.96 37.80 -4.29
CA THR A 65 24.20 39.22 -4.60
C THR A 65 25.62 39.47 -5.09
N ARG A 66 26.64 38.91 -4.43
CA ARG A 66 28.04 39.07 -4.87
C ARG A 66 28.27 38.45 -6.24
N LEU A 67 27.75 37.24 -6.47
CA LEU A 67 27.84 36.58 -7.77
C LEU A 67 27.21 37.45 -8.87
N ARG A 68 26.03 38.02 -8.60
CA ARG A 68 25.34 38.92 -9.55
C ARG A 68 26.14 40.17 -9.88
N GLU A 69 26.77 40.80 -8.90
CA GLU A 69 27.57 42.01 -9.08
C GLU A 69 28.84 41.73 -9.88
N LEU A 70 29.55 40.64 -9.56
CA LEU A 70 30.76 40.23 -10.28
C LEU A 70 30.45 39.83 -11.73
N ALA A 71 29.29 39.22 -11.98
CA ALA A 71 28.84 38.88 -13.33
C ALA A 71 28.52 40.10 -14.22
N LYS A 72 28.57 41.34 -13.70
CA LYS A 72 28.53 42.55 -14.54
C LYS A 72 29.85 42.77 -15.28
N MET A 73 30.93 42.18 -14.80
CA MET A 73 32.24 42.24 -15.43
C MET A 73 32.35 41.19 -16.54
N ASP A 74 33.17 41.47 -17.55
CA ASP A 74 33.52 40.48 -18.57
C ASP A 74 34.47 39.41 -18.00
N GLY A 75 34.30 38.17 -18.46
CA GLY A 75 35.09 37.03 -18.03
C GLY A 75 34.29 36.00 -17.24
N ALA A 76 35.02 35.12 -16.56
CA ALA A 76 34.48 34.03 -15.75
C ALA A 76 34.61 34.34 -14.26
N VAL A 77 33.72 33.73 -13.48
CA VAL A 77 33.79 33.65 -12.03
C VAL A 77 34.12 32.22 -11.66
N VAL A 78 35.15 32.02 -10.85
CA VAL A 78 35.54 30.70 -10.34
C VAL A 78 35.11 30.60 -8.89
N VAL A 79 34.32 29.58 -8.57
CA VAL A 79 33.89 29.27 -7.20
C VAL A 79 34.48 27.92 -6.79
N ASP A 80 34.57 27.69 -5.48
CA ASP A 80 34.93 26.39 -4.97
C ASP A 80 33.84 25.33 -5.27
N ARG A 81 34.17 24.06 -5.07
CA ARG A 81 33.28 22.94 -5.41
C ARG A 81 31.98 22.95 -4.62
N ASP A 82 32.03 23.36 -3.36
CA ASP A 82 30.90 23.35 -2.43
C ASP A 82 30.10 24.67 -2.49
N VAL A 83 30.48 25.60 -3.36
CA VAL A 83 29.84 26.90 -3.57
C VAL A 83 29.76 27.72 -2.27
N THR A 84 30.83 27.64 -1.47
CA THR A 84 30.97 28.39 -0.23
C THR A 84 31.78 29.66 -0.42
N ARG A 85 32.66 29.70 -1.44
CA ARG A 85 33.57 30.82 -1.70
C ARG A 85 33.70 31.14 -3.18
N ILE A 86 33.83 32.44 -3.47
CA ILE A 86 34.21 32.96 -4.79
C ILE A 86 35.73 33.17 -4.77
N LEU A 87 36.43 32.41 -5.59
CA LEU A 87 37.90 32.37 -5.60
C LEU A 87 38.47 33.43 -6.54
N HIS A 88 37.91 33.53 -7.76
CA HIS A 88 38.36 34.48 -8.78
C HIS A 88 37.18 35.12 -9.52
N ALA A 89 37.40 36.33 -10.02
CA ALA A 89 36.45 37.02 -10.89
C ALA A 89 37.16 37.73 -12.05
N ALA A 90 36.40 38.03 -13.09
CA ALA A 90 36.87 38.65 -14.34
C ALA A 90 38.01 37.88 -15.02
N THR A 91 38.04 36.56 -14.84
CA THR A 91 39.09 35.68 -15.37
C THR A 91 38.78 35.28 -16.80
N GLN A 92 39.73 35.42 -17.72
CA GLN A 92 39.57 34.89 -19.07
C GLN A 92 40.02 33.42 -19.12
N LEU A 93 39.10 32.52 -19.50
CA LEU A 93 39.40 31.10 -19.64
C LEU A 93 39.78 30.77 -21.09
N LEU A 94 40.94 30.16 -21.27
CA LEU A 94 41.53 29.76 -22.55
C LEU A 94 41.72 28.23 -22.61
N PRO A 95 40.64 27.45 -22.77
CA PRO A 95 40.74 26.00 -22.91
C PRO A 95 41.36 25.61 -24.26
N ASP A 96 41.84 24.38 -24.36
CA ASP A 96 42.47 23.84 -25.57
C ASP A 96 41.52 23.96 -26.79
N ALA A 97 42.04 24.53 -27.87
CA ALA A 97 41.31 24.75 -29.11
C ALA A 97 40.95 23.44 -29.83
N GLY A 98 41.73 22.37 -29.60
CA GLY A 98 41.54 21.04 -30.17
C GLY A 98 40.39 20.25 -29.56
N ILE A 99 39.78 20.71 -28.45
CA ILE A 99 38.61 20.05 -27.85
C ILE A 99 37.37 20.36 -28.69
N ASP A 100 36.72 19.30 -29.18
CA ASP A 100 35.49 19.40 -29.96
C ASP A 100 34.35 20.01 -29.13
N THR A 101 33.59 20.91 -29.78
CA THR A 101 32.45 21.60 -29.21
C THR A 101 31.32 21.66 -30.22
N SER A 102 30.11 21.41 -29.74
CA SER A 102 28.87 21.47 -30.55
C SER A 102 28.14 22.80 -30.38
N GLU A 103 28.64 23.67 -29.50
CA GLU A 103 28.02 24.94 -29.13
C GLU A 103 28.34 26.07 -30.10
N SER A 104 27.41 27.02 -30.22
CA SER A 104 27.59 28.27 -30.96
C SER A 104 27.78 29.44 -29.99
N GLY A 105 28.67 30.37 -30.34
CA GLY A 105 29.03 31.51 -29.49
C GLY A 105 30.23 31.22 -28.58
N THR A 106 31.07 32.25 -28.40
CA THR A 106 32.36 32.13 -27.70
C THR A 106 32.19 31.64 -26.26
N ARG A 107 31.22 32.16 -25.51
CA ARG A 107 30.98 31.79 -24.10
C ARG A 107 30.54 30.33 -23.92
N HIS A 108 29.61 29.85 -24.76
CA HIS A 108 29.11 28.47 -24.69
C HIS A 108 30.17 27.45 -25.12
N ARG A 109 30.95 27.77 -26.17
CA ARG A 109 32.10 26.98 -26.58
C ARG A 109 33.18 26.91 -25.50
N THR A 110 33.51 28.04 -24.88
CA THR A 110 34.46 28.07 -23.76
C THR A 110 33.92 27.24 -22.59
N ALA A 111 32.63 27.36 -22.26
CA ALA A 111 32.03 26.60 -21.17
C ALA A 111 32.11 25.08 -21.39
N GLU A 112 31.72 24.59 -22.56
CA GLU A 112 31.77 23.16 -22.89
C GLU A 112 33.21 22.62 -22.87
N ARG A 113 34.16 23.37 -23.44
CA ARG A 113 35.57 22.97 -23.50
C ARG A 113 36.23 22.97 -22.12
N VAL A 114 35.99 23.99 -21.31
CA VAL A 114 36.49 24.04 -19.93
C VAL A 114 35.94 22.85 -19.14
N ALA A 115 34.64 22.56 -19.25
CA ALA A 115 34.05 21.40 -18.58
C ALA A 115 34.69 20.07 -19.02
N LYS A 116 34.91 19.87 -20.33
CA LYS A 116 35.57 18.67 -20.87
C LYS A 116 37.04 18.56 -20.45
N GLN A 117 37.78 19.67 -20.45
CA GLN A 117 39.22 19.69 -20.14
C GLN A 117 39.51 19.48 -18.65
N THR A 118 38.66 20.04 -17.79
CA THR A 118 38.92 20.12 -16.35
C THR A 118 38.11 19.11 -15.55
N GLY A 119 37.03 18.58 -16.13
CA GLY A 119 36.07 17.72 -15.44
C GLY A 119 35.15 18.45 -14.46
N TYR A 120 35.34 19.76 -14.24
CA TYR A 120 34.48 20.55 -13.37
C TYR A 120 33.20 21.00 -14.07
N PRO A 121 32.07 21.10 -13.35
CA PRO A 121 30.87 21.68 -13.91
C PRO A 121 31.04 23.16 -14.25
N VAL A 122 30.52 23.56 -15.41
CA VAL A 122 30.55 24.95 -15.87
C VAL A 122 29.16 25.42 -16.22
N VAL A 123 28.78 26.59 -15.70
CA VAL A 123 27.49 27.25 -15.96
C VAL A 123 27.69 28.42 -16.91
N SER A 124 26.89 28.48 -17.97
CA SER A 124 26.81 29.59 -18.90
C SER A 124 25.42 30.22 -18.82
N VAL A 125 25.36 31.54 -18.62
CA VAL A 125 24.12 32.31 -18.67
C VAL A 125 24.11 33.14 -19.95
N SER A 126 23.11 32.90 -20.80
CA SER A 126 22.94 33.61 -22.07
C SER A 126 22.04 34.83 -21.92
N GLN A 127 22.60 36.01 -22.20
CA GLN A 127 21.88 37.28 -22.16
C GLN A 127 20.77 37.35 -23.23
N SER A 128 21.07 36.92 -24.46
CA SER A 128 20.16 37.04 -25.60
C SER A 128 19.05 35.99 -25.56
N MET A 129 19.40 34.74 -25.26
CA MET A 129 18.47 33.62 -25.25
C MET A 129 17.69 33.48 -23.94
N ARG A 130 18.13 34.18 -22.87
CA ARG A 130 17.56 34.09 -21.52
C ARG A 130 17.43 32.64 -21.02
N ILE A 131 18.51 31.89 -21.19
CA ILE A 131 18.65 30.52 -20.69
C ILE A 131 19.89 30.41 -19.82
N ILE A 132 19.81 29.51 -18.84
CA ILE A 132 20.95 29.05 -18.05
C ILE A 132 21.30 27.65 -18.55
N GLN A 133 22.55 27.42 -18.90
CA GLN A 133 23.05 26.14 -19.40
C GLN A 133 24.16 25.63 -18.50
N LEU A 134 24.14 24.33 -18.24
CA LEU A 134 25.11 23.61 -17.45
C LEU A 134 25.83 22.59 -18.34
N TYR A 135 27.15 22.56 -18.23
CA TYR A 135 28.02 21.56 -18.86
C TYR A 135 28.70 20.76 -17.76
N VAL A 136 28.43 19.45 -17.71
CA VAL A 136 28.96 18.55 -16.67
C VAL A 136 29.05 17.14 -17.23
N ALA A 137 30.15 16.43 -16.94
CA ALA A 137 30.37 15.05 -17.39
C ALA A 137 30.12 14.84 -18.91
N GLY A 138 30.55 15.80 -19.74
CA GLY A 138 30.34 15.76 -21.20
C GLY A 138 28.90 15.95 -21.68
N ARG A 139 27.95 16.24 -20.77
CA ARG A 139 26.53 16.45 -21.07
C ARG A 139 26.18 17.93 -20.98
N ARG A 140 25.24 18.35 -21.82
CA ARG A 140 24.65 19.70 -21.81
C ARG A 140 23.23 19.64 -21.25
N VAL A 141 22.97 20.40 -20.19
CA VAL A 141 21.65 20.50 -19.55
C VAL A 141 21.20 21.96 -19.54
N VAL A 142 20.01 22.23 -20.07
CA VAL A 142 19.38 23.56 -19.93
C VAL A 142 18.59 23.57 -18.65
N LEU A 143 18.83 24.55 -17.77
CA LEU A 143 18.05 24.66 -16.54
C LEU A 143 16.72 25.35 -16.85
N GLU A 144 15.63 24.62 -16.60
CA GLU A 144 14.29 25.12 -16.82
C GLU A 144 13.78 26.01 -15.66
N ASP A 145 12.63 26.63 -15.87
CA ASP A 145 11.90 27.38 -14.85
C ASP A 145 11.13 26.43 -13.92
N SER A 146 11.03 26.77 -12.63
CA SER A 146 10.34 25.96 -11.63
C SER A 146 8.91 25.59 -12.05
N SER A 147 8.16 26.50 -12.68
CA SER A 147 6.76 26.26 -13.06
C SER A 147 6.60 25.16 -14.10
N ALA A 148 7.53 25.06 -15.06
CA ALA A 148 7.52 24.04 -16.11
C ALA A 148 7.84 22.66 -15.54
N ILE A 149 8.83 22.59 -14.65
CA ILE A 149 9.21 21.35 -13.96
C ILE A 149 8.06 20.89 -13.03
N LEU A 150 7.49 21.81 -12.25
CA LEU A 150 6.33 21.53 -11.37
C LEU A 150 5.13 20.98 -12.15
N SER A 151 4.83 21.54 -13.33
CA SER A 151 3.70 21.07 -14.15
C SER A 151 3.88 19.60 -14.58
N ARG A 152 5.08 19.23 -15.06
CA ARG A 152 5.39 17.85 -15.45
C ARG A 152 5.42 16.91 -14.24
N ALA A 153 6.01 17.36 -13.13
CA ALA A 153 6.04 16.58 -11.89
C ALA A 153 4.63 16.30 -11.35
N ASN A 154 3.71 17.26 -11.39
CA ASN A 154 2.31 17.05 -10.99
C ASN A 154 1.58 16.06 -11.91
N GLN A 155 1.84 16.10 -13.23
CA GLN A 155 1.27 15.11 -14.17
C GLN A 155 1.80 13.69 -13.91
N ALA A 156 3.09 13.58 -13.62
CA ALA A 156 3.71 12.32 -13.22
C ALA A 156 3.15 11.82 -11.88
N LEU A 157 2.97 12.70 -10.89
CA LEU A 157 2.38 12.37 -9.59
C LEU A 157 0.94 11.85 -9.73
N GLN A 158 0.09 12.50 -10.52
CA GLN A 158 -1.27 12.00 -10.81
C GLN A 158 -1.25 10.64 -11.50
N THR A 159 -0.23 10.38 -12.33
CA THR A 159 -0.05 9.07 -12.97
C THR A 159 0.39 8.02 -11.95
N LEU A 160 1.28 8.39 -11.03
CA LEU A 160 1.69 7.55 -9.90
C LEU A 160 0.51 7.18 -9.01
N GLU A 161 -0.36 8.13 -8.65
CA GLU A 161 -1.58 7.88 -7.85
C GLU A 161 -2.48 6.83 -8.52
N ARG A 162 -2.72 6.97 -9.83
CA ARG A 162 -3.51 6.00 -10.60
C ARG A 162 -2.86 4.61 -10.62
N TYR A 163 -1.55 4.53 -10.82
CA TYR A 163 -0.82 3.26 -10.82
C TYR A 163 -0.77 2.62 -9.44
N LYS A 164 -0.63 3.42 -8.37
CA LYS A 164 -0.68 2.96 -6.99
C LYS A 164 -2.06 2.39 -6.64
N ALA A 165 -3.14 3.10 -6.98
CA ALA A 165 -4.50 2.61 -6.77
C ALA A 165 -4.74 1.27 -7.49
N ARG A 166 -4.24 1.14 -8.73
CA ARG A 166 -4.33 -0.12 -9.48
C ARG A 166 -3.46 -1.22 -8.87
N LEU A 167 -2.26 -0.89 -8.40
CA LEU A 167 -1.37 -1.80 -7.70
C LEU A 167 -2.01 -2.34 -6.41
N ASP A 168 -2.70 -1.49 -5.65
CA ASP A 168 -3.38 -1.87 -4.42
C ASP A 168 -4.55 -2.83 -4.71
N GLU A 169 -5.29 -2.61 -5.80
CA GLU A 169 -6.35 -3.51 -6.26
C GLU A 169 -5.79 -4.90 -6.64
N VAL A 170 -4.72 -4.95 -7.46
CA VAL A 170 -4.14 -6.23 -7.89
C VAL A 170 -3.40 -6.93 -6.75
N THR A 171 -2.80 -6.19 -5.82
CA THR A 171 -2.17 -6.73 -4.62
C THR A 171 -3.21 -7.27 -3.65
N GLY A 172 -4.33 -6.58 -3.44
CA GLY A 172 -5.45 -7.08 -2.66
C GLY A 172 -6.09 -8.32 -3.28
N THR A 173 -6.18 -8.37 -4.62
CA THR A 173 -6.62 -9.57 -5.34
C THR A 173 -5.64 -10.71 -5.18
N LEU A 174 -4.33 -10.46 -5.34
CA LEU A 174 -3.29 -11.44 -5.09
C LEU A 174 -3.37 -11.94 -3.65
N SER A 175 -3.54 -11.06 -2.67
CA SER A 175 -3.71 -11.44 -1.25
C SER A 175 -4.94 -12.33 -1.04
N ALA A 176 -6.07 -12.03 -1.68
CA ALA A 176 -7.26 -12.89 -1.63
C ALA A 176 -7.00 -14.26 -2.28
N LEU A 177 -6.29 -14.29 -3.41
CA LEU A 177 -5.89 -15.52 -4.08
C LEU A 177 -4.82 -16.30 -3.29
N GLU A 178 -3.92 -15.62 -2.58
CA GLU A 178 -2.92 -16.18 -1.65
C GLU A 178 -3.62 -16.89 -0.50
N ILE A 179 -4.64 -16.22 0.06
CA ILE A 179 -5.50 -16.78 1.11
C ILE A 179 -6.25 -18.02 0.62
N GLU A 180 -6.75 -17.99 -0.62
CA GLU A 180 -7.49 -19.11 -1.23
C GLU A 180 -6.57 -20.18 -1.85
N ASP A 181 -5.26 -19.95 -1.89
CA ASP A 181 -4.26 -20.85 -2.49
C ASP A 181 -4.52 -21.08 -4.00
N LEU A 182 -4.98 -20.03 -4.68
CA LEU A 182 -5.41 -20.03 -6.09
C LEU A 182 -4.52 -19.18 -7.01
N VAL A 183 -3.37 -18.72 -6.51
CA VAL A 183 -2.48 -17.82 -7.25
C VAL A 183 -1.91 -18.49 -8.51
N THR A 184 -2.00 -17.77 -9.62
CA THR A 184 -1.37 -18.15 -10.89
C THR A 184 -0.14 -17.29 -11.18
N VAL A 185 0.73 -17.78 -12.07
CA VAL A 185 1.86 -16.99 -12.58
C VAL A 185 1.41 -15.63 -13.16
N ARG A 186 0.23 -15.59 -13.78
CA ARG A 186 -0.34 -14.34 -14.32
C ARG A 186 -0.67 -13.34 -13.22
N ASP A 187 -1.16 -13.80 -12.08
CA ASP A 187 -1.53 -12.91 -10.96
C ASP A 187 -0.27 -12.27 -10.35
N VAL A 188 0.78 -13.07 -10.16
CA VAL A 188 2.09 -12.59 -9.68
C VAL A 188 2.73 -11.64 -10.70
N ALA A 189 2.74 -12.03 -11.98
CA ALA A 189 3.26 -11.19 -13.07
C ALA A 189 2.55 -9.84 -13.15
N ASN A 190 1.23 -9.81 -13.01
CA ASN A 190 0.46 -8.57 -12.98
C ASN A 190 0.87 -7.67 -11.81
N VAL A 191 1.08 -8.23 -10.61
CA VAL A 191 1.52 -7.43 -9.45
C VAL A 191 2.94 -6.88 -9.68
N LEU A 192 3.88 -7.69 -10.16
CA LEU A 192 5.26 -7.25 -10.42
C LEU A 192 5.34 -6.20 -11.54
N GLN A 193 4.57 -6.37 -12.62
CA GLN A 193 4.45 -5.38 -13.68
C GLN A 193 3.99 -4.03 -13.12
N ARG A 194 2.94 -4.01 -12.29
CA ARG A 194 2.44 -2.77 -11.68
C ARG A 194 3.42 -2.17 -10.68
N LEU A 195 4.13 -2.99 -9.90
CA LEU A 195 5.19 -2.52 -9.02
C LEU A 195 6.30 -1.82 -9.81
N GLU A 196 6.74 -2.38 -10.94
CA GLU A 196 7.77 -1.76 -11.77
C GLU A 196 7.30 -0.45 -12.42
N MET A 197 6.04 -0.40 -12.90
CA MET A 197 5.45 0.86 -13.40
C MET A 197 5.49 1.96 -12.32
N VAL A 198 5.12 1.61 -11.09
CA VAL A 198 5.14 2.55 -9.95
C VAL A 198 6.57 2.96 -9.62
N ARG A 199 7.53 2.04 -9.63
CA ARG A 199 8.96 2.34 -9.39
C ARG A 199 9.52 3.31 -10.43
N ARG A 200 9.25 3.09 -11.72
CA ARG A 200 9.73 3.97 -12.81
C ARG A 200 9.24 5.41 -12.67
N ILE A 201 7.93 5.57 -12.46
CA ILE A 201 7.34 6.90 -12.31
C ILE A 201 7.84 7.56 -11.01
N LYS A 202 8.03 6.80 -9.94
CA LYS A 202 8.66 7.32 -8.71
C LYS A 202 10.05 7.86 -9.00
N ASP A 203 10.89 7.11 -9.71
CA ASP A 203 12.26 7.52 -10.02
C ASP A 203 12.27 8.77 -10.93
N GLU A 204 11.37 8.85 -11.90
CA GLU A 204 11.17 10.05 -12.72
C GLU A 204 10.76 11.28 -11.89
N ILE A 205 9.82 11.13 -10.94
CA ILE A 205 9.43 12.24 -10.05
C ILE A 205 10.59 12.63 -9.12
N ALA A 206 11.38 11.67 -8.65
CA ALA A 206 12.55 11.96 -7.82
C ALA A 206 13.57 12.84 -8.55
N GLU A 207 13.74 12.66 -9.87
CA GLU A 207 14.57 13.55 -10.69
C GLU A 207 13.99 14.99 -10.73
N TYR A 208 12.67 15.15 -10.86
CA TYR A 208 12.04 16.47 -10.79
C TYR A 208 12.18 17.12 -9.41
N VAL A 209 12.09 16.34 -8.32
CA VAL A 209 12.29 16.85 -6.96
C VAL A 209 13.71 17.39 -6.77
N VAL A 210 14.72 16.67 -7.26
CA VAL A 210 16.13 17.16 -7.23
C VAL A 210 16.26 18.45 -8.02
N GLN A 211 15.67 18.54 -9.21
CA GLN A 211 15.74 19.75 -10.04
C GLN A 211 14.97 20.94 -9.45
N LEU A 212 13.94 20.70 -8.63
CA LEU A 212 13.13 21.74 -7.99
C LEU A 212 13.70 22.22 -6.65
N GLY A 213 14.63 21.50 -6.04
CA GLY A 213 15.24 21.90 -4.78
C GLY A 213 14.20 22.19 -3.69
N THR A 214 14.20 23.41 -3.13
CA THR A 214 13.23 23.80 -2.09
C THR A 214 11.80 23.89 -2.59
N ASP A 215 11.61 24.26 -3.86
CA ASP A 215 10.27 24.39 -4.48
C ASP A 215 9.60 23.01 -4.60
N GLY A 216 10.41 21.93 -4.61
CA GLY A 216 9.96 20.54 -4.69
C GLY A 216 9.53 19.94 -3.35
N ARG A 217 9.59 20.68 -2.23
CA ARG A 217 9.33 20.14 -0.89
C ARG A 217 7.97 19.44 -0.76
N LEU A 218 6.91 20.05 -1.28
CA LEU A 218 5.55 19.47 -1.23
C LEU A 218 5.45 18.20 -2.08
N LEU A 219 6.05 18.21 -3.26
CA LEU A 219 6.12 17.04 -4.14
C LEU A 219 6.89 15.89 -3.50
N SER A 220 8.00 16.18 -2.81
CA SER A 220 8.77 15.17 -2.08
C SER A 220 7.94 14.50 -0.98
N LEU A 221 7.20 15.29 -0.19
CA LEU A 221 6.31 14.76 0.85
C LEU A 221 5.18 13.91 0.26
N GLN A 222 4.59 14.34 -0.85
CA GLN A 222 3.55 13.57 -1.54
C GLN A 222 4.11 12.27 -2.13
N LEU A 223 5.29 12.31 -2.73
CA LEU A 223 5.97 11.13 -3.27
C LEU A 223 6.29 10.13 -2.15
N GLU A 224 6.81 10.59 -1.01
CA GLU A 224 7.07 9.75 0.16
C GLU A 224 5.79 9.12 0.72
N GLU A 225 4.70 9.86 0.82
CA GLU A 225 3.41 9.32 1.30
C GLU A 225 2.86 8.25 0.35
N LEU A 226 2.90 8.50 -0.96
CA LEU A 226 2.38 7.56 -1.96
C LEU A 226 3.25 6.30 -2.10
N THR A 227 4.55 6.42 -1.81
CA THR A 227 5.51 5.32 -2.02
C THR A 227 5.96 4.63 -0.73
N GLY A 228 5.51 5.09 0.42
CA GLY A 228 5.73 4.44 1.71
C GLY A 228 5.25 2.97 1.68
N GLY A 229 6.16 2.04 1.98
CA GLY A 229 5.90 0.60 2.03
C GLY A 229 6.06 -0.18 0.71
N LEU A 230 6.18 0.49 -0.44
CA LEU A 230 6.28 -0.18 -1.75
C LEU A 230 7.59 -0.97 -1.96
N SER A 231 8.69 -0.50 -1.38
CA SER A 231 10.00 -1.14 -1.53
C SER A 231 10.06 -2.50 -0.83
N ASP A 232 9.29 -2.66 0.25
CA ASP A 232 9.16 -3.92 0.97
C ASP A 232 8.28 -4.89 0.16
N ASP A 233 7.20 -4.40 -0.44
CA ASP A 233 6.26 -5.20 -1.23
C ASP A 233 6.90 -5.97 -2.39
N LEU A 234 7.76 -5.33 -3.18
CA LEU A 234 8.43 -5.98 -4.32
C LEU A 234 9.34 -7.12 -3.88
N GLY A 235 10.18 -6.88 -2.86
CA GLY A 235 11.10 -7.88 -2.35
C GLY A 235 10.41 -9.06 -1.69
N LEU A 236 9.18 -8.87 -1.17
CA LEU A 236 8.41 -9.92 -0.51
C LEU A 236 7.63 -10.77 -1.53
N VAL A 237 6.99 -10.16 -2.54
CA VAL A 237 6.37 -10.90 -3.65
C VAL A 237 7.40 -11.74 -4.39
N ILE A 238 8.53 -11.13 -4.74
CA ILE A 238 9.60 -11.82 -5.47
C ILE A 238 10.12 -13.00 -4.64
N ARG A 239 10.39 -12.82 -3.33
CA ARG A 239 10.81 -13.91 -2.45
C ARG A 239 9.75 -15.01 -2.29
N ASP A 240 8.48 -14.64 -2.28
CA ASP A 240 7.39 -15.60 -2.12
C ASP A 240 7.19 -16.50 -3.33
N TYR A 241 7.65 -16.07 -4.51
CA TYR A 241 7.24 -16.65 -5.77
C TYR A 241 8.39 -17.10 -6.69
N LEU A 242 9.59 -16.52 -6.62
CA LEU A 242 10.69 -16.85 -7.56
C LEU A 242 11.44 -18.15 -7.26
N THR A 243 11.34 -18.71 -6.04
CA THR A 243 12.02 -19.98 -5.68
C THR A 243 11.32 -21.25 -6.17
N GLU A 244 10.15 -21.16 -6.82
CA GLU A 244 9.48 -22.32 -7.47
C GLU A 244 9.81 -22.46 -8.96
N ALA A 245 10.38 -21.43 -9.60
CA ALA A 245 10.94 -21.56 -10.94
C ALA A 245 12.21 -22.43 -10.83
N LYS A 246 12.22 -23.58 -11.53
CA LYS A 246 13.27 -24.61 -11.48
C LYS A 246 14.70 -24.04 -11.41
N ALA A 247 15.56 -24.76 -10.68
CA ALA A 247 17.00 -24.59 -10.59
C ALA A 247 17.63 -24.01 -11.88
N GLY A 248 18.05 -22.74 -11.82
CA GLY A 248 18.73 -22.09 -12.94
C GLY A 248 18.81 -20.56 -12.90
N PHE A 249 17.97 -19.86 -12.14
CA PHE A 249 17.96 -18.39 -12.11
C PHE A 249 18.03 -17.81 -10.69
N SER A 250 18.81 -16.76 -10.53
CA SER A 250 18.91 -16.00 -9.27
C SER A 250 17.81 -14.92 -9.17
N LEU A 251 17.50 -14.54 -7.93
CA LEU A 251 16.60 -13.43 -7.60
C LEU A 251 16.98 -12.13 -8.32
N GLU A 252 18.29 -11.88 -8.38
CA GLU A 252 18.92 -10.68 -8.93
C GLU A 252 18.74 -10.61 -10.46
N GLU A 253 18.90 -11.73 -11.17
CA GLU A 253 18.68 -11.79 -12.62
C GLU A 253 17.21 -11.58 -13.00
N SER A 254 16.28 -12.08 -12.20
CA SER A 254 14.84 -11.92 -12.46
C SER A 254 14.38 -10.48 -12.28
N VAL A 255 14.89 -9.80 -11.25
CA VAL A 255 14.68 -8.36 -11.05
C VAL A 255 15.34 -7.56 -12.18
N ALA A 256 16.58 -7.89 -12.55
CA ALA A 256 17.30 -7.20 -13.62
C ALA A 256 16.57 -7.28 -14.97
N ASN A 257 16.02 -8.44 -15.31
CA ASN A 257 15.24 -8.62 -16.54
C ASN A 257 13.97 -7.77 -16.55
N LEU A 258 13.27 -7.67 -15.41
CA LEU A 258 12.02 -6.92 -15.29
C LEU A 258 12.29 -5.39 -15.36
N VAL A 259 13.42 -4.96 -14.80
CA VAL A 259 13.92 -3.58 -14.90
C VAL A 259 14.35 -3.23 -16.34
N ALA A 260 14.86 -4.20 -17.10
CA ALA A 260 15.37 -3.98 -18.46
C ALA A 260 14.29 -3.85 -19.55
N MET A 261 13.02 -4.24 -19.28
CA MET A 261 11.94 -4.21 -20.28
C MET A 261 11.55 -2.78 -20.69
N ASP A 262 11.17 -2.54 -21.94
CA ASP A 262 10.66 -1.23 -22.34
C ASP A 262 9.19 -1.00 -21.89
N ASN A 263 8.68 0.24 -22.00
CA ASN A 263 7.32 0.56 -21.55
C ASN A 263 6.22 -0.16 -22.36
N THR A 264 6.48 -0.58 -23.60
CA THR A 264 5.52 -1.26 -24.47
C THR A 264 5.44 -2.74 -24.10
N GLU A 265 6.59 -3.37 -23.89
CA GLU A 265 6.73 -4.73 -23.36
C GLU A 265 6.10 -4.84 -21.97
N LEU A 266 6.25 -3.79 -21.15
CA LEU A 266 5.67 -3.72 -19.82
C LEU A 266 4.16 -3.39 -19.81
N LEU A 267 3.53 -3.13 -20.96
CA LEU A 267 2.07 -2.92 -21.08
C LEU A 267 1.34 -4.08 -21.77
N ASP A 268 2.06 -4.96 -22.46
CA ASP A 268 1.48 -6.13 -23.13
C ASP A 268 1.28 -7.29 -22.14
N PRO A 269 0.02 -7.69 -21.84
CA PRO A 269 -0.27 -8.81 -20.94
C PRO A 269 0.17 -10.19 -21.46
N SER A 270 0.56 -10.29 -22.74
CA SER A 270 1.16 -11.47 -23.36
C SER A 270 2.70 -11.43 -23.41
N ALA A 271 3.29 -10.25 -23.17
CA ALA A 271 4.71 -10.04 -22.96
C ALA A 271 5.13 -10.14 -21.48
N GLY A 272 4.16 -10.39 -20.57
CA GLY A 272 4.43 -10.71 -19.17
C GLY A 272 5.61 -11.69 -19.03
N PRO A 273 6.46 -11.52 -18.01
CA PRO A 273 7.86 -11.93 -18.01
C PRO A 273 8.03 -13.34 -18.61
N ARG A 274 8.49 -13.37 -19.86
CA ARG A 274 8.92 -14.60 -20.54
C ARG A 274 10.15 -15.30 -19.90
N PRO A 275 10.95 -14.75 -18.96
CA PRO A 275 12.14 -15.45 -18.48
C PRO A 275 11.93 -16.34 -17.24
N TRP A 276 10.71 -16.62 -16.77
CA TRP A 276 10.49 -17.46 -15.58
C TRP A 276 10.49 -18.98 -15.82
N GLY A 277 11.04 -19.45 -16.93
CA GLY A 277 11.36 -20.87 -17.11
C GLY A 277 10.19 -21.85 -17.01
N SER A 278 8.97 -21.48 -17.45
CA SER A 278 7.85 -22.43 -17.55
C SER A 278 7.11 -22.35 -18.89
N PRO A 279 6.82 -23.49 -19.55
CA PRO A 279 5.90 -23.53 -20.66
C PRO A 279 4.46 -23.44 -20.13
N SER A 280 3.78 -22.35 -20.47
CA SER A 280 2.34 -22.06 -20.27
C SER A 280 1.90 -21.31 -19.01
N SER A 281 0.94 -20.39 -19.23
CA SER A 281 0.20 -19.58 -18.26
C SER A 281 -0.67 -20.36 -17.26
N ALA A 282 -0.65 -21.70 -17.31
CA ALA A 282 -1.44 -22.60 -16.48
C ALA A 282 -0.71 -23.08 -15.21
N THR A 283 0.54 -22.66 -15.01
CA THR A 283 1.35 -23.02 -13.84
C THR A 283 0.90 -22.21 -12.62
N ARG A 284 0.60 -22.87 -11.50
CA ARG A 284 0.23 -22.23 -10.21
C ARG A 284 1.46 -22.14 -9.33
N TRP A 285 1.57 -21.04 -8.58
CA TRP A 285 2.66 -20.82 -7.65
C TRP A 285 2.13 -20.64 -6.23
N THR A 286 2.91 -21.08 -5.25
CA THR A 286 2.54 -21.01 -3.82
C THR A 286 3.37 -19.94 -3.10
N PRO A 287 2.75 -18.98 -2.39
CA PRO A 287 3.49 -17.95 -1.65
C PRO A 287 4.27 -18.54 -0.47
N ARG A 288 5.53 -18.13 -0.29
CA ARG A 288 6.40 -18.53 0.85
C ARG A 288 6.27 -17.70 2.14
N SER A 289 5.21 -16.89 2.27
CA SER A 289 4.78 -16.14 3.47
C SER A 289 5.62 -14.94 3.93
N ALA A 290 6.57 -14.45 3.13
CA ALA A 290 7.34 -13.24 3.42
C ALA A 290 6.43 -11.99 3.43
N ARG A 291 5.45 -11.90 2.52
CA ARG A 291 4.57 -10.72 2.40
C ARG A 291 3.56 -10.57 3.53
N SER A 292 3.19 -11.67 4.20
CA SER A 292 2.17 -11.67 5.25
C SER A 292 2.61 -11.09 6.61
N GLY A 293 3.91 -10.81 6.80
CA GLY A 293 4.49 -10.42 8.10
C GLY A 293 4.68 -8.91 8.35
N THR A 294 4.72 -8.05 7.32
CA THR A 294 5.30 -6.69 7.44
C THR A 294 4.29 -5.52 7.47
N GLY A 295 3.03 -5.76 7.83
CA GLY A 295 2.03 -4.70 8.00
C GLY A 295 2.31 -3.81 9.22
N CYS A 296 3.15 -2.79 9.07
CA CYS A 296 3.52 -1.87 10.14
C CYS A 296 2.33 -0.98 10.57
N CYS A 297 2.14 -0.83 11.88
CA CYS A 297 1.08 -0.02 12.50
C CYS A 297 1.26 1.49 12.17
N PRO A 298 0.20 2.26 11.86
CA PRO A 298 0.32 3.68 11.44
C PRO A 298 0.86 4.65 12.51
N ARG A 299 1.14 4.19 13.74
CA ARG A 299 1.40 5.05 14.89
C ARG A 299 2.87 5.36 15.18
N CYS A 300 3.80 4.86 14.36
CA CYS A 300 5.25 4.97 14.60
C CYS A 300 6.02 5.58 13.42
N ARG A 301 5.59 6.74 12.90
CA ARG A 301 6.44 7.53 11.98
C ARG A 301 7.50 8.27 12.81
N GLY A 302 8.69 7.70 12.95
CA GLY A 302 9.81 8.43 13.56
C GLY A 302 11.09 7.65 13.91
N CYS A 303 11.07 6.32 13.96
CA CYS A 303 12.25 5.56 14.36
C CYS A 303 12.98 4.99 13.14
N ARG A 304 14.04 5.68 12.67
CA ARG A 304 15.00 5.07 11.74
C ARG A 304 15.80 4.00 12.49
N ALA A 305 15.89 2.80 11.92
CA ALA A 305 16.89 1.81 12.32
C ALA A 305 18.30 2.34 11.94
N PRO A 306 19.35 2.11 12.74
CA PRO A 306 20.72 2.47 12.35
C PRO A 306 21.22 1.54 11.25
N SER A 307 21.88 2.11 10.24
CA SER A 307 22.64 1.38 9.22
C SER A 307 23.85 0.66 9.85
N SER A 308 24.02 -0.60 9.48
CA SER A 308 25.05 -1.51 9.94
C SER A 308 26.46 -1.13 9.46
N THR A 309 27.31 -0.65 10.37
CA THR A 309 28.76 -0.91 10.35
C THR A 309 29.33 -0.74 11.77
N GLY A 310 30.08 -1.73 12.24
CA GLY A 310 30.97 -1.58 13.40
C GLY A 310 30.50 -2.28 14.69
N SER A 311 31.20 -3.35 15.02
CA SER A 311 31.20 -4.05 16.29
C SER A 311 31.62 -3.14 17.46
N SER A 312 30.78 -3.04 18.49
CA SER A 312 31.12 -3.08 19.94
C SER A 312 29.96 -2.46 20.74
N GLY A 313 29.58 -3.13 21.84
CA GLY A 313 28.38 -2.79 22.59
C GLY A 313 28.42 -1.43 23.27
N ILE A 314 27.23 -0.83 23.44
CA ILE A 314 26.83 0.01 24.57
C ILE A 314 25.29 0.09 24.58
N SER A 315 24.74 -0.06 25.78
CA SER A 315 23.35 0.18 26.14
C SER A 315 22.86 1.59 25.79
N GLY A 316 21.74 1.70 25.08
CA GLY A 316 21.07 2.98 24.81
C GLY A 316 19.55 2.86 24.91
N ARG A 317 19.02 3.04 26.13
CA ARG A 317 17.58 3.22 26.39
C ARG A 317 17.11 4.50 25.67
N CYS A 318 16.07 4.39 24.84
CA CYS A 318 15.30 5.54 24.37
C CYS A 318 14.64 6.23 25.58
N ARG A 319 15.20 7.37 26.01
CA ARG A 319 14.63 8.25 27.06
C ARG A 319 13.90 9.41 26.39
N SER A 320 12.61 9.25 26.11
CA SER A 320 11.73 10.38 25.81
C SER A 320 10.26 10.06 26.05
N CYS A 321 9.94 9.46 27.20
CA CYS A 321 8.57 9.45 27.75
C CYS A 321 8.63 9.11 29.25
N SER A 322 8.95 10.09 30.09
CA SER A 322 8.85 9.93 31.54
C SER A 322 8.53 11.26 32.26
N ARG A 323 7.21 11.55 32.37
CA ARG A 323 6.42 12.21 33.45
C ARG A 323 6.79 13.66 33.91
N PRO A 324 5.94 14.43 34.65
CA PRO A 324 4.77 14.04 35.47
C PRO A 324 3.51 14.98 35.45
N THR A 325 2.48 14.52 36.15
CA THR A 325 1.30 15.21 36.70
C THR A 325 1.62 16.33 37.71
N SER A 326 0.92 17.48 37.61
CA SER A 326 0.55 18.42 38.69
C SER A 326 -0.56 19.36 38.13
N THR A 327 -1.83 19.33 38.56
CA THR A 327 -2.52 19.99 39.69
C THR A 327 -2.20 21.47 39.98
N THR A 328 -3.30 22.24 40.15
CA THR A 328 -3.47 23.60 40.75
C THR A 328 -2.96 24.80 39.92
N SER A 329 -3.63 25.96 39.77
CA SER A 329 -4.94 26.55 40.12
C SER A 329 -4.92 28.05 39.72
N TRP A 330 -6.05 28.78 39.88
CA TRP A 330 -6.26 30.26 39.87
C TRP A 330 -6.57 30.89 38.49
N THR A 331 -7.85 31.16 38.15
CA THR A 331 -8.81 32.24 38.55
C THR A 331 -8.71 33.53 37.72
N SER A 332 -9.82 33.80 37.01
CA SER A 332 -10.52 35.08 36.81
C SER A 332 -9.73 36.37 36.50
N THR A 333 -10.04 37.00 35.35
CA THR A 333 -10.89 38.21 35.23
C THR A 333 -10.74 38.82 33.83
N GLY A 334 -11.83 39.36 33.27
CA GLY A 334 -11.78 40.14 32.02
C GLY A 334 -13.07 40.11 31.19
N SER A 335 -14.14 40.71 31.70
CA SER A 335 -15.39 40.94 30.98
C SER A 335 -15.26 42.02 29.89
N VAL A 336 -15.84 41.83 28.71
CA VAL A 336 -16.55 42.91 27.97
C VAL A 336 -17.74 42.36 27.13
N ARG A 337 -18.90 42.93 27.48
CA ARG A 337 -20.26 43.02 26.93
C ARG A 337 -20.63 42.65 25.46
N ALA A 338 -21.81 42.02 25.40
CA ALA A 338 -22.95 42.01 24.47
C ALA A 338 -23.07 42.95 23.23
N ALA A 339 -23.39 42.30 22.08
CA ALA A 339 -24.48 42.52 21.08
C ALA A 339 -24.63 43.88 20.32
N PRO A 340 -25.55 43.99 19.33
CA PRO A 340 -25.60 43.41 17.97
C PRO A 340 -25.77 44.51 16.88
N ALA A 341 -25.69 44.21 15.56
CA ALA A 341 -26.49 44.84 14.49
C ALA A 341 -26.03 44.51 13.04
N SER A 342 -27.04 44.48 12.19
CA SER A 342 -27.11 44.39 10.72
C SER A 342 -26.19 45.30 9.90
N CYS A 343 -25.86 44.88 8.67
CA CYS A 343 -26.00 45.70 7.45
C CYS A 343 -25.95 44.84 6.17
N ALA A 344 -26.87 45.14 5.25
CA ALA A 344 -27.05 44.54 3.93
C ALA A 344 -26.30 45.32 2.82
N ARG A 345 -25.97 44.62 1.71
CA ARG A 345 -25.84 45.09 0.28
C ARG A 345 -25.39 43.87 -0.57
N ALA A 346 -26.27 43.24 -1.39
CA ALA A 346 -26.53 43.46 -2.83
C ALA A 346 -25.29 43.20 -3.74
N SER A 347 -25.09 42.05 -4.41
CA SER A 347 -25.67 41.46 -5.67
C SER A 347 -24.49 41.18 -6.65
N PRO A 348 -24.53 40.34 -7.73
CA PRO A 348 -25.66 39.75 -8.49
C PRO A 348 -25.58 38.20 -8.66
N GLY A 349 -26.67 37.45 -8.81
CA GLY A 349 -27.47 37.33 -10.03
C GLY A 349 -27.27 35.97 -10.70
N TRP A 350 -27.94 34.91 -10.21
CA TRP A 350 -28.03 33.60 -10.87
C TRP A 350 -29.48 33.34 -11.28
N PRO A 351 -29.76 32.80 -12.48
CA PRO A 351 -31.11 32.70 -13.01
C PRO A 351 -31.96 31.71 -12.22
N ARG A 352 -33.16 32.16 -11.85
CA ARG A 352 -34.21 31.34 -11.23
C ARG A 352 -34.66 30.25 -12.21
N ARG A 353 -34.54 28.98 -11.81
CA ARG A 353 -35.29 27.88 -12.42
C ARG A 353 -36.58 27.67 -11.65
N ALA A 354 -37.67 27.55 -12.42
CA ALA A 354 -39.05 27.48 -11.95
C ALA A 354 -39.28 26.33 -10.96
N SER A 355 -40.13 26.62 -9.98
CA SER A 355 -40.73 25.67 -9.06
C SER A 355 -41.65 24.70 -9.81
N SER A 356 -41.28 23.43 -9.86
CA SER A 356 -42.23 22.33 -10.08
C SER A 356 -42.37 21.56 -8.79
N SER A 357 -43.61 21.50 -8.30
CA SER A 357 -44.11 20.72 -7.18
C SER A 357 -43.48 19.32 -7.10
N ALA A 358 -42.75 19.07 -6.01
CA ALA A 358 -42.24 17.76 -5.65
C ALA A 358 -43.38 16.88 -5.14
N THR A 359 -43.98 16.08 -6.02
CA THR A 359 -44.56 14.81 -5.62
C THR A 359 -43.41 13.86 -5.29
N SER A 360 -43.45 13.28 -4.10
CA SER A 360 -42.50 12.31 -3.55
C SER A 360 -42.16 11.19 -4.55
N ASP A 361 -40.94 11.21 -5.08
CA ASP A 361 -40.46 10.23 -6.06
C ASP A 361 -39.74 9.09 -5.31
N VAL A 362 -40.46 8.00 -5.06
CA VAL A 362 -39.86 6.73 -4.63
C VAL A 362 -39.44 5.98 -5.90
N PRO A 363 -38.15 5.61 -6.08
CA PRO A 363 -37.71 4.89 -7.27
C PRO A 363 -38.50 3.58 -7.43
N ARG A 364 -39.24 3.43 -8.55
CA ARG A 364 -39.95 2.19 -8.87
C ARG A 364 -38.95 1.08 -9.17
N VAL A 365 -38.89 0.07 -8.29
CA VAL A 365 -38.07 -1.14 -8.46
C VAL A 365 -38.61 -1.98 -9.63
N ALA A 366 -37.73 -2.59 -10.43
CA ALA A 366 -38.14 -3.47 -11.54
C ALA A 366 -39.02 -4.64 -11.04
N PRO A 367 -40.09 -5.05 -11.75
CA PRO A 367 -41.02 -6.10 -11.32
C PRO A 367 -40.34 -7.43 -10.96
N GLU A 368 -39.25 -7.76 -11.65
CA GLU A 368 -38.46 -8.98 -11.45
C GLU A 368 -37.72 -8.99 -10.09
N ALA A 369 -37.22 -7.83 -9.64
CA ALA A 369 -36.52 -7.71 -8.36
C ALA A 369 -37.46 -7.85 -7.16
N GLU A 370 -38.71 -7.39 -7.26
CA GLU A 370 -39.73 -7.58 -6.23
C GLU A 370 -40.13 -9.06 -6.09
N VAL A 371 -40.28 -9.77 -7.21
CA VAL A 371 -40.58 -11.21 -7.19
C VAL A 371 -39.45 -12.01 -6.54
N LEU A 372 -38.19 -11.69 -6.86
CA LEU A 372 -37.02 -12.29 -6.22
C LEU A 372 -37.03 -12.05 -4.71
N ARG A 373 -37.18 -10.78 -4.29
CA ARG A 373 -37.25 -10.36 -2.88
C ARG A 373 -38.27 -11.17 -2.09
N ARG A 374 -39.53 -11.13 -2.52
CA ARG A 374 -40.63 -11.82 -1.85
C ARG A 374 -40.40 -13.33 -1.73
N ARG A 375 -39.90 -13.98 -2.79
CA ARG A 375 -39.66 -15.44 -2.79
C ARG A 375 -38.55 -15.84 -1.82
N VAL A 376 -37.44 -15.09 -1.78
CA VAL A 376 -36.33 -15.38 -0.87
C VAL A 376 -36.70 -15.09 0.59
N LEU A 377 -37.36 -13.95 0.85
CA LEU A 377 -37.79 -13.58 2.20
C LEU A 377 -38.84 -14.56 2.74
N GLY A 378 -39.85 -14.93 1.94
CA GLY A 378 -40.85 -15.92 2.34
C GLY A 378 -40.23 -17.29 2.63
N TRP A 379 -39.31 -17.75 1.77
CA TRP A 379 -38.59 -19.00 2.02
C TRP A 379 -37.76 -18.95 3.32
N TYR A 380 -37.05 -17.83 3.56
CA TYR A 380 -36.20 -17.68 4.73
C TYR A 380 -37.01 -17.67 6.03
N ALA A 381 -38.19 -17.07 6.04
CA ALA A 381 -39.07 -17.06 7.22
C ALA A 381 -39.42 -18.48 7.71
N GLU A 382 -39.52 -19.45 6.79
CA GLU A 382 -39.87 -20.84 7.10
C GLU A 382 -38.64 -21.76 7.29
N HIS A 383 -37.50 -21.41 6.69
CA HIS A 383 -36.34 -22.32 6.55
C HIS A 383 -35.05 -21.81 7.22
N ALA A 384 -35.06 -20.64 7.86
CA ALA A 384 -33.88 -20.10 8.53
C ALA A 384 -33.36 -21.06 9.61
N ARG A 385 -32.05 -21.36 9.57
CA ARG A 385 -31.42 -22.15 10.65
C ARG A 385 -31.43 -21.36 11.97
N PRO A 386 -31.71 -22.02 13.10
CA PRO A 386 -31.67 -21.40 14.42
C PRO A 386 -30.22 -21.25 14.89
N LEU A 387 -29.51 -20.26 14.35
CA LEU A 387 -28.14 -19.93 14.74
C LEU A 387 -28.18 -18.95 15.92
N PRO A 388 -27.33 -19.13 16.95
CA PRO A 388 -27.44 -18.36 18.18
C PRO A 388 -27.24 -16.87 17.95
N TRP A 389 -26.31 -16.46 17.08
CA TRP A 389 -26.09 -15.06 16.74
C TRP A 389 -27.17 -14.41 15.86
N ARG A 390 -28.20 -15.17 15.46
CA ARG A 390 -29.41 -14.63 14.81
C ARG A 390 -30.55 -14.41 15.79
N ASP A 391 -30.39 -14.84 17.04
CA ASP A 391 -31.36 -14.55 18.09
C ASP A 391 -31.42 -13.03 18.32
N PRO A 392 -32.61 -12.40 18.28
CA PRO A 392 -32.76 -10.96 18.54
C PRO A 392 -32.20 -10.48 19.88
N ALA A 393 -32.05 -11.37 20.86
CA ALA A 393 -31.44 -11.07 22.15
C ALA A 393 -29.90 -11.07 22.12
N THR A 394 -29.27 -11.49 21.02
CA THR A 394 -27.80 -11.50 20.91
C THR A 394 -27.26 -10.07 20.82
N PRO A 395 -26.29 -9.68 21.67
CA PRO A 395 -25.68 -8.37 21.57
C PRO A 395 -24.87 -8.21 20.27
N ALA A 396 -24.68 -6.98 19.81
CA ALA A 396 -23.90 -6.68 18.60
C ALA A 396 -22.49 -7.30 18.62
N TRP A 397 -21.88 -7.41 19.81
CA TRP A 397 -20.63 -8.12 20.02
C TRP A 397 -20.70 -9.59 19.58
N GLY A 398 -21.75 -10.32 19.96
CA GLY A 398 -21.93 -11.72 19.58
C GLY A 398 -22.09 -11.89 18.06
N VAL A 399 -22.81 -10.97 17.41
CA VAL A 399 -22.93 -10.93 15.94
C VAL A 399 -21.57 -10.69 15.30
N TYR A 400 -20.82 -9.68 15.77
CA TYR A 400 -19.49 -9.36 15.26
C TYR A 400 -18.50 -10.54 15.39
N VAL A 401 -18.45 -11.18 16.55
CA VAL A 401 -17.63 -12.39 16.77
C VAL A 401 -18.00 -13.49 15.78
N SER A 402 -19.30 -13.71 15.54
CA SER A 402 -19.76 -14.73 14.59
C SER A 402 -19.29 -14.46 13.16
N GLU A 403 -19.37 -13.19 12.72
CA GLU A 403 -18.95 -12.78 11.38
C GLU A 403 -17.43 -12.94 11.20
N VAL A 404 -16.65 -12.57 12.21
CA VAL A 404 -15.19 -12.76 12.18
C VAL A 404 -14.84 -14.23 12.18
N MET A 405 -15.49 -15.08 12.97
CA MET A 405 -15.25 -16.53 12.98
C MET A 405 -15.62 -17.20 11.66
N ALA A 406 -16.76 -16.82 11.07
CA ALA A 406 -17.31 -17.41 9.85
C ALA A 406 -16.49 -17.11 8.59
N GLN A 407 -15.55 -16.16 8.62
CA GLN A 407 -14.64 -15.98 7.48
C GLN A 407 -13.90 -17.30 7.21
N GLN A 408 -14.03 -17.85 5.99
CA GLN A 408 -13.37 -19.10 5.58
C GLN A 408 -13.67 -20.34 6.44
N THR A 409 -14.65 -20.28 7.37
CA THR A 409 -15.01 -21.38 8.26
C THR A 409 -16.50 -21.68 8.14
N PRO A 410 -16.89 -22.90 7.77
CA PRO A 410 -18.30 -23.28 7.70
C PRO A 410 -19.01 -23.03 9.04
N VAL A 411 -20.19 -22.44 8.97
CA VAL A 411 -21.03 -22.09 10.13
C VAL A 411 -21.20 -23.24 11.13
N ALA A 412 -21.37 -24.48 10.64
CA ALA A 412 -21.51 -25.65 11.51
C ALA A 412 -20.29 -25.94 12.40
N ARG A 413 -19.10 -25.48 12.00
CA ARG A 413 -17.87 -25.55 12.83
C ARG A 413 -17.72 -24.33 13.73
N VAL A 414 -18.28 -23.19 13.34
CA VAL A 414 -18.25 -21.94 14.12
C VAL A 414 -19.15 -22.04 15.34
N GLU A 415 -20.37 -22.58 15.19
CA GLU A 415 -21.39 -22.52 16.24
C GLU A 415 -20.94 -23.04 17.62
N PRO A 416 -20.34 -24.24 17.75
CA PRO A 416 -19.91 -24.73 19.06
C PRO A 416 -18.84 -23.84 19.70
N VAL A 417 -17.85 -23.42 18.91
CA VAL A 417 -16.75 -22.55 19.39
C VAL A 417 -17.26 -21.17 19.76
N TRP A 418 -18.22 -20.62 19.01
CA TRP A 418 -18.85 -19.35 19.33
C TRP A 418 -19.58 -19.41 20.68
N ARG A 419 -20.28 -20.52 21.01
CA ARG A 419 -20.97 -20.66 22.30
C ARG A 419 -19.98 -20.67 23.46
N GLU A 420 -18.90 -21.44 23.34
CA GLU A 420 -17.81 -21.47 24.33
C GLU A 420 -17.14 -20.10 24.46
N TRP A 421 -16.92 -19.43 23.33
CA TRP A 421 -16.32 -18.09 23.27
C TRP A 421 -17.17 -17.06 23.99
N MET A 422 -18.47 -17.03 23.71
CA MET A 422 -19.41 -16.08 24.34
C MET A 422 -19.66 -16.38 25.81
N ALA A 423 -19.52 -17.63 26.25
CA ALA A 423 -19.54 -17.96 27.67
C ALA A 423 -18.30 -17.43 28.41
N ARG A 424 -17.13 -17.43 27.75
CA ARG A 424 -15.86 -16.97 28.33
C ARG A 424 -15.65 -15.47 28.23
N TRP A 425 -15.99 -14.87 27.09
CA TRP A 425 -15.80 -13.46 26.77
C TRP A 425 -17.08 -12.85 26.19
N PRO A 426 -18.10 -12.64 27.05
CA PRO A 426 -19.40 -12.15 26.62
C PRO A 426 -19.40 -10.70 26.14
N THR A 427 -18.32 -9.93 26.38
CA THR A 427 -18.19 -8.52 26.00
C THR A 427 -16.80 -8.22 25.39
N PRO A 428 -16.63 -7.08 24.69
CA PRO A 428 -15.33 -6.66 24.18
C PRO A 428 -14.28 -6.49 25.28
N GLU A 429 -14.66 -5.97 26.45
CA GLU A 429 -13.78 -5.81 27.61
C GLU A 429 -13.19 -7.14 28.05
N ALA A 430 -14.05 -8.14 28.23
CA ALA A 430 -13.64 -9.47 28.67
C ALA A 430 -12.62 -10.08 27.70
N LEU A 431 -12.79 -9.87 26.39
CA LEU A 431 -11.82 -10.35 25.40
C LEU A 431 -10.53 -9.50 25.40
N ALA A 432 -10.62 -8.19 25.55
CA ALA A 432 -9.48 -7.28 25.59
C ALA A 432 -8.53 -7.59 26.76
N GLU A 433 -9.08 -7.98 27.92
CA GLU A 433 -8.33 -8.39 29.11
C GLU A 433 -7.68 -9.78 28.97
N ALA A 434 -8.17 -10.63 28.06
CA ALA A 434 -7.62 -11.96 27.86
C ALA A 434 -6.18 -11.91 27.32
N SER A 435 -5.36 -12.90 27.64
CA SER A 435 -4.05 -13.04 27.01
C SER A 435 -4.18 -13.45 25.53
N PRO A 436 -3.27 -13.02 24.65
CA PRO A 436 -3.25 -13.48 23.26
C PRO A 436 -3.15 -15.01 23.17
N GLY A 437 -2.40 -15.65 24.07
CA GLY A 437 -2.30 -17.11 24.13
C GLY A 437 -3.62 -17.80 24.45
N ASP A 438 -4.42 -17.28 25.39
CA ASP A 438 -5.73 -17.83 25.70
C ASP A 438 -6.72 -17.66 24.55
N VAL A 439 -6.68 -16.51 23.89
CA VAL A 439 -7.46 -16.22 22.68
C VAL A 439 -7.10 -17.19 21.56
N VAL A 440 -5.80 -17.44 21.33
CA VAL A 440 -5.33 -18.42 20.34
C VAL A 440 -5.73 -19.85 20.71
N ARG A 441 -5.71 -20.23 21.99
CA ARG A 441 -6.18 -21.55 22.47
C ARG A 441 -7.67 -21.74 22.20
N ALA A 442 -8.49 -20.79 22.64
CA ALA A 442 -9.95 -20.85 22.50
C ALA A 442 -10.39 -20.84 21.02
N TRP A 443 -9.64 -20.18 20.13
CA TRP A 443 -9.95 -20.17 18.69
C TRP A 443 -9.87 -21.57 18.06
N GLY A 444 -9.09 -22.47 18.64
CA GLY A 444 -9.02 -23.86 18.24
C GLY A 444 -8.78 -24.05 16.74
N ARG A 445 -9.63 -24.85 16.09
CA ARG A 445 -9.48 -25.27 14.69
C ARG A 445 -10.33 -24.46 13.70
N LEU A 446 -10.73 -23.24 14.06
CA LEU A 446 -11.43 -22.30 13.16
C LEU A 446 -10.51 -21.70 12.08
N GLY A 447 -9.49 -22.41 11.60
CA GLY A 447 -8.56 -21.89 10.60
C GLY A 447 -7.56 -20.88 11.17
N TYR A 448 -7.21 -19.85 10.39
CA TYR A 448 -6.06 -18.96 10.62
C TYR A 448 -6.10 -18.27 12.01
N PRO A 449 -5.21 -18.62 12.96
CA PRO A 449 -5.26 -18.14 14.33
C PRO A 449 -5.06 -16.64 14.52
N ARG A 450 -4.42 -15.96 13.55
CA ARG A 450 -4.24 -14.49 13.58
C ARG A 450 -5.56 -13.73 13.61
N ARG A 451 -6.65 -14.31 13.06
CA ARG A 451 -7.99 -13.71 13.14
C ARG A 451 -8.46 -13.56 14.59
N ALA A 452 -8.08 -14.48 15.47
CA ALA A 452 -8.38 -14.40 16.89
C ALA A 452 -7.66 -13.20 17.54
N LEU A 453 -6.39 -12.99 17.18
CA LEU A 453 -5.62 -11.84 17.66
C LEU A 453 -6.17 -10.52 17.12
N ARG A 454 -6.54 -10.45 15.85
CA ARG A 454 -7.19 -9.26 15.27
C ARG A 454 -8.54 -8.98 15.92
N LEU A 455 -9.33 -10.00 16.24
CA LEU A 455 -10.58 -9.85 16.98
C LEU A 455 -10.34 -9.26 18.37
N ARG A 456 -9.29 -9.71 19.07
CA ARG A 456 -8.88 -9.14 20.36
C ARG A 456 -8.43 -7.69 20.22
N GLU A 457 -7.59 -7.38 19.23
CA GLU A 457 -7.18 -6.00 18.94
C GLU A 457 -8.40 -5.11 18.64
N ALA A 458 -9.38 -5.61 17.89
CA ALA A 458 -10.63 -4.89 17.64
C ALA A 458 -11.43 -4.68 18.92
N ALA A 459 -11.47 -5.67 19.82
CA ALA A 459 -12.11 -5.53 21.13
C ALA A 459 -11.46 -4.42 21.98
N MET A 460 -10.12 -4.32 21.96
CA MET A 460 -9.40 -3.23 22.62
C MET A 460 -9.77 -1.87 22.03
N VAL A 461 -9.86 -1.74 20.70
CA VAL A 461 -10.26 -0.49 20.05
C VAL A 461 -11.71 -0.13 20.36
N ILE A 462 -12.62 -1.12 20.40
CA ILE A 462 -14.02 -0.93 20.80
C ILE A 462 -14.10 -0.41 22.23
N LEU A 463 -13.33 -0.98 23.15
CA LEU A 463 -13.26 -0.51 24.53
C LEU A 463 -12.73 0.93 24.61
N GLU A 464 -11.57 1.20 23.99
CA GLU A 464 -10.88 2.49 24.10
C GLU A 464 -11.62 3.65 23.41
N ARG A 465 -12.23 3.41 22.24
CA ARG A 465 -12.77 4.47 21.38
C ARG A 465 -14.29 4.51 21.31
N HIS A 466 -14.95 3.39 21.65
CA HIS A 466 -16.40 3.24 21.55
C HIS A 466 -17.05 2.85 22.87
N GLY A 467 -16.31 2.94 23.99
CA GLY A 467 -16.84 2.73 25.33
C GLY A 467 -17.37 1.31 25.58
N GLY A 468 -16.83 0.32 24.86
CA GLY A 468 -17.26 -1.07 25.00
C GLY A 468 -18.38 -1.50 24.07
N GLU A 469 -18.96 -0.57 23.31
CA GLU A 469 -20.06 -0.87 22.40
C GLU A 469 -19.56 -1.00 20.96
N VAL A 470 -19.97 -2.07 20.28
CA VAL A 470 -19.68 -2.22 18.84
C VAL A 470 -20.34 -1.06 18.09
N PRO A 471 -19.61 -0.30 17.24
CA PRO A 471 -20.19 0.82 16.53
C PRO A 471 -21.21 0.37 15.48
N ALA A 472 -22.30 1.13 15.33
CA ALA A 472 -23.35 0.85 14.34
C ALA A 472 -23.07 1.44 12.94
N ASP A 473 -22.08 2.33 12.84
CA ASP A 473 -21.68 3.02 11.62
C ASP A 473 -20.68 2.17 10.81
N GLU A 474 -20.85 2.10 9.50
CA GLU A 474 -20.03 1.22 8.64
C GLU A 474 -18.58 1.72 8.53
N ASP A 475 -18.35 3.03 8.51
CA ASP A 475 -17.00 3.59 8.44
C ASP A 475 -16.25 3.37 9.75
N ALA A 476 -16.93 3.53 10.89
CA ALA A 476 -16.41 3.20 12.21
C ALA A 476 -16.09 1.70 12.35
N LEU A 477 -16.97 0.82 11.85
CA LEU A 477 -16.70 -0.62 11.79
C LEU A 477 -15.48 -0.94 10.93
N ARG A 478 -15.34 -0.30 9.76
CA ARG A 478 -14.20 -0.51 8.85
C ARG A 478 -12.87 0.01 9.43
N ALA A 479 -12.92 0.94 10.37
CA ALA A 479 -11.74 1.43 11.09
C ALA A 479 -11.24 0.41 12.15
N LEU A 480 -12.02 -0.63 12.47
CA LEU A 480 -11.58 -1.66 13.41
C LEU A 480 -10.52 -2.60 12.78
N PRO A 481 -9.51 -3.03 13.54
CA PRO A 481 -8.51 -4.01 13.09
C PRO A 481 -9.12 -5.26 12.46
N GLY A 482 -8.69 -5.59 11.25
CA GLY A 482 -9.13 -6.80 10.54
C GLY A 482 -10.55 -6.76 9.98
N VAL A 483 -11.21 -5.60 9.98
CA VAL A 483 -12.57 -5.45 9.43
C VAL A 483 -12.54 -4.84 8.03
N GLY A 484 -12.86 -5.66 7.03
CA GLY A 484 -13.04 -5.20 5.65
C GLY A 484 -14.47 -4.73 5.35
N ALA A 485 -14.69 -4.25 4.12
CA ALA A 485 -16.00 -3.75 3.66
C ALA A 485 -17.14 -4.77 3.84
N TYR A 486 -16.89 -6.06 3.57
CA TYR A 486 -17.88 -7.11 3.78
C TYR A 486 -18.30 -7.20 5.25
N THR A 487 -17.34 -7.34 6.17
CA THR A 487 -17.63 -7.55 7.60
C THR A 487 -18.28 -6.32 8.22
N ALA A 488 -17.86 -5.11 7.83
CA ALA A 488 -18.53 -3.88 8.25
C ALA A 488 -20.00 -3.83 7.80
N ALA A 489 -20.27 -4.10 6.51
CA ALA A 489 -21.62 -4.14 5.97
C ALA A 489 -22.49 -5.23 6.63
N ALA A 490 -21.92 -6.42 6.87
CA ALA A 490 -22.60 -7.55 7.51
C ALA A 490 -22.99 -7.22 8.97
N VAL A 491 -22.06 -6.69 9.76
CA VAL A 491 -22.34 -6.31 11.15
C VAL A 491 -23.37 -5.18 11.21
N ALA A 492 -23.23 -4.16 10.38
CA ALA A 492 -24.20 -3.06 10.29
C ALA A 492 -25.62 -3.57 9.96
N ALA A 493 -25.74 -4.52 9.03
CA ALA A 493 -27.03 -5.14 8.71
C ALA A 493 -27.55 -6.03 9.85
N PHE A 494 -26.73 -6.98 10.32
CA PHE A 494 -27.20 -8.08 11.15
C PHE A 494 -27.36 -7.71 12.61
N ALA A 495 -26.49 -6.83 13.14
CA ALA A 495 -26.57 -6.37 14.52
C ALA A 495 -27.46 -5.14 14.69
N PHE A 496 -27.47 -4.23 13.71
CA PHE A 496 -28.10 -2.91 13.84
C PHE A 496 -29.24 -2.65 12.86
N GLY A 497 -29.60 -3.63 12.03
CA GLY A 497 -30.69 -3.50 11.07
C GLY A 497 -30.48 -2.40 10.02
N ARG A 498 -29.23 -2.01 9.76
CA ARG A 498 -28.92 -0.96 8.78
C ARG A 498 -29.12 -1.48 7.36
N ARG A 499 -29.53 -0.58 6.46
CA ARG A 499 -29.62 -0.88 5.03
C ARG A 499 -28.23 -0.86 4.39
N THR A 500 -27.58 -2.02 4.32
CA THR A 500 -26.29 -2.21 3.64
C THR A 500 -26.40 -3.26 2.54
N VAL A 501 -25.35 -3.40 1.72
CA VAL A 501 -25.25 -4.39 0.65
C VAL A 501 -24.20 -5.44 1.04
N VAL A 502 -24.65 -6.63 1.44
CA VAL A 502 -23.76 -7.71 1.90
C VAL A 502 -23.59 -8.73 0.79
N VAL A 503 -22.35 -8.91 0.33
CA VAL A 503 -22.04 -9.74 -0.86
C VAL A 503 -20.92 -10.72 -0.55
N ASP A 504 -21.29 -11.93 -0.12
CA ASP A 504 -20.37 -13.05 0.05
C ASP A 504 -20.35 -13.97 -1.20
N THR A 505 -19.56 -15.04 -1.16
CA THR A 505 -19.49 -16.02 -2.25
C THR A 505 -20.82 -16.76 -2.49
N ASN A 506 -21.70 -16.86 -1.49
CA ASN A 506 -23.03 -17.45 -1.61
C ASN A 506 -23.98 -16.51 -2.34
N VAL A 507 -24.05 -15.24 -1.93
CA VAL A 507 -24.84 -14.18 -2.57
C VAL A 507 -24.43 -14.05 -4.04
N ARG A 508 -23.13 -13.90 -4.31
CA ARG A 508 -22.60 -13.77 -5.68
C ARG A 508 -23.07 -14.90 -6.59
N ARG A 509 -23.01 -16.15 -6.10
CA ARG A 509 -23.45 -17.33 -6.85
C ARG A 509 -24.97 -17.35 -7.07
N VAL A 510 -25.76 -16.97 -6.07
CA VAL A 510 -27.23 -16.87 -6.22
C VAL A 510 -27.57 -15.84 -7.29
N LEU A 511 -26.98 -14.64 -7.23
CA LEU A 511 -27.26 -13.57 -8.17
C LEU A 511 -26.77 -13.90 -9.59
N ALA A 512 -25.57 -14.46 -9.73
CA ALA A 512 -25.05 -14.91 -11.02
C ALA A 512 -25.98 -15.91 -11.71
N ARG A 513 -26.55 -16.85 -10.96
CA ARG A 513 -27.48 -17.85 -11.51
C ARG A 513 -28.87 -17.29 -11.73
N ALA A 514 -29.45 -16.67 -10.72
CA ALA A 514 -30.85 -16.27 -10.72
C ALA A 514 -31.11 -15.10 -11.67
N VAL A 515 -30.17 -14.15 -11.76
CA VAL A 515 -30.34 -12.92 -12.54
C VAL A 515 -29.50 -12.94 -13.82
N GLU A 516 -28.22 -13.28 -13.72
CA GLU A 516 -27.31 -13.14 -14.87
C GLU A 516 -27.26 -14.38 -15.77
N GLY A 517 -27.91 -15.48 -15.37
CA GLY A 517 -27.95 -16.72 -16.15
C GLY A 517 -26.64 -17.51 -16.18
N ARG A 518 -25.66 -17.19 -15.33
CA ARG A 518 -24.33 -17.80 -15.32
C ARG A 518 -24.19 -18.84 -14.21
N ALA A 519 -23.47 -19.93 -14.49
CA ALA A 519 -23.25 -21.02 -13.53
C ALA A 519 -22.42 -20.58 -12.30
N LEU A 520 -21.48 -19.66 -12.50
CA LEU A 520 -20.56 -19.13 -11.50
C LEU A 520 -20.40 -17.62 -11.65
N ALA A 521 -20.17 -16.97 -10.51
CA ALA A 521 -19.76 -15.58 -10.44
C ALA A 521 -18.32 -15.40 -10.97
N ALA A 522 -17.91 -14.14 -11.17
CA ALA A 522 -16.54 -13.83 -11.55
C ALA A 522 -15.52 -14.38 -10.51
N PRO A 523 -14.24 -14.57 -10.85
CA PRO A 523 -13.24 -15.03 -9.89
C PRO A 523 -13.18 -14.17 -8.62
N SER A 524 -13.24 -12.84 -8.76
CA SER A 524 -13.29 -11.86 -7.67
C SER A 524 -14.51 -10.95 -7.79
N LEU A 525 -14.92 -10.33 -6.68
CA LEU A 525 -16.07 -9.43 -6.62
C LEU A 525 -15.87 -8.24 -7.54
N THR A 526 -16.77 -8.04 -8.50
CA THR A 526 -16.68 -6.93 -9.46
C THR A 526 -17.61 -5.77 -9.09
N ALA A 527 -17.31 -4.56 -9.59
CA ALA A 527 -18.21 -3.41 -9.43
C ALA A 527 -19.60 -3.65 -10.07
N ALA A 528 -19.69 -4.49 -11.11
CA ALA A 528 -20.97 -4.86 -11.71
C ALA A 528 -21.80 -5.77 -10.78
N GLU A 529 -21.17 -6.77 -10.17
CA GLU A 529 -21.81 -7.64 -9.17
C GLU A 529 -22.26 -6.83 -7.94
N GLN A 530 -21.45 -5.88 -7.48
CA GLN A 530 -21.79 -4.98 -6.36
C GLN A 530 -23.02 -4.11 -6.69
N ARG A 531 -23.06 -3.52 -7.89
CA ARG A 531 -24.21 -2.71 -8.35
C ARG A 531 -25.47 -3.56 -8.46
N LEU A 532 -25.37 -4.76 -9.03
CA LEU A 532 -26.50 -5.68 -9.13
C LEU A 532 -27.04 -6.07 -7.75
N ALA A 533 -26.17 -6.39 -6.79
CA ALA A 533 -26.61 -6.67 -5.43
C ALA A 533 -27.34 -5.47 -4.83
N ALA A 534 -26.81 -4.25 -5.02
CA ALA A 534 -27.40 -3.02 -4.50
C ALA A 534 -28.80 -2.71 -5.05
N THR A 535 -29.12 -3.10 -6.30
CA THR A 535 -30.47 -2.92 -6.87
C THR A 535 -31.50 -3.89 -6.30
N LEU A 536 -31.05 -5.01 -5.72
CA LEU A 536 -31.92 -6.05 -5.16
C LEU A 536 -32.15 -5.91 -3.67
N VAL A 537 -31.36 -5.11 -2.96
CA VAL A 537 -31.55 -4.86 -1.52
C VAL A 537 -32.80 -3.99 -1.30
N PRO A 538 -33.80 -4.44 -0.51
CA PRO A 538 -34.99 -3.67 -0.17
C PRO A 538 -34.69 -2.24 0.32
N THR A 539 -35.59 -1.29 0.08
CA THR A 539 -35.45 0.10 0.56
C THR A 539 -35.69 0.23 2.07
N ALA A 540 -36.60 -0.56 2.64
CA ALA A 540 -36.81 -0.64 4.08
C ALA A 540 -35.63 -1.33 4.76
N ALA A 541 -35.07 -0.71 5.81
CA ALA A 541 -33.85 -1.18 6.47
C ALA A 541 -34.01 -2.55 7.15
N ALA A 542 -35.17 -2.79 7.79
CA ALA A 542 -35.49 -4.08 8.40
C ALA A 542 -35.51 -5.21 7.35
N ASP A 543 -36.19 -5.00 6.22
CA ASP A 543 -36.23 -5.98 5.13
C ASP A 543 -34.86 -6.18 4.48
N ALA A 544 -34.06 -5.12 4.38
CA ALA A 544 -32.70 -5.19 3.83
C ALA A 544 -31.78 -6.08 4.67
N ALA A 545 -31.85 -5.95 6.00
CA ALA A 545 -31.10 -6.80 6.92
C ALA A 545 -31.50 -8.28 6.78
N VAL A 546 -32.81 -8.57 6.74
CA VAL A 546 -33.31 -9.94 6.54
C VAL A 546 -32.93 -10.47 5.17
N TRP A 547 -33.05 -9.66 4.11
CA TRP A 547 -32.68 -10.03 2.74
C TRP A 547 -31.22 -10.46 2.63
N ASN A 548 -30.29 -9.69 3.22
CA ASN A 548 -28.86 -9.99 3.20
C ASN A 548 -28.56 -11.38 3.80
N VAL A 549 -29.17 -11.72 4.94
CA VAL A 549 -29.01 -13.06 5.53
C VAL A 549 -29.74 -14.12 4.70
N ALA A 550 -30.93 -13.82 4.20
CA ALA A 550 -31.79 -14.76 3.49
C ALA A 550 -31.18 -15.25 2.16
N VAL A 551 -30.60 -14.33 1.37
CA VAL A 551 -29.95 -14.69 0.11
C VAL A 551 -28.65 -15.47 0.35
N MET A 552 -27.90 -15.13 1.40
CA MET A 552 -26.73 -15.88 1.85
C MET A 552 -27.11 -17.30 2.30
N GLU A 553 -28.18 -17.44 3.08
CA GLU A 553 -28.73 -18.72 3.55
C GLU A 553 -29.18 -19.60 2.39
N LEU A 554 -29.89 -19.02 1.41
CA LEU A 554 -30.31 -19.70 0.21
C LEU A 554 -29.11 -20.24 -0.57
N GLY A 555 -28.06 -19.44 -0.72
CA GLY A 555 -26.81 -19.86 -1.35
C GLY A 555 -26.14 -21.00 -0.59
N ALA A 556 -26.12 -20.95 0.74
CA ALA A 556 -25.49 -21.97 1.58
C ALA A 556 -26.25 -23.32 1.56
N LEU A 557 -27.58 -23.29 1.65
CA LEU A 557 -28.38 -24.50 1.86
C LEU A 557 -28.91 -25.13 0.57
N VAL A 558 -29.27 -24.30 -0.41
CA VAL A 558 -30.02 -24.73 -1.60
C VAL A 558 -29.21 -24.51 -2.88
N CYS A 559 -28.85 -23.26 -3.19
CA CYS A 559 -28.11 -22.90 -4.39
C CYS A 559 -26.61 -23.16 -4.21
N ARG A 560 -26.22 -24.42 -3.96
CA ARG A 560 -24.83 -24.84 -3.67
C ARG A 560 -23.95 -24.79 -4.92
N ALA A 561 -22.64 -24.65 -4.71
CA ALA A 561 -21.67 -24.52 -5.80
C ALA A 561 -21.67 -25.70 -6.78
N ARG A 562 -21.57 -26.94 -6.27
CA ARG A 562 -21.45 -28.15 -7.10
C ARG A 562 -22.80 -28.79 -7.45
N VAL A 563 -23.56 -29.18 -6.42
CA VAL A 563 -24.85 -29.87 -6.58
C VAL A 563 -25.96 -28.99 -5.96
N PRO A 564 -26.52 -28.04 -6.71
CA PRO A 564 -27.61 -27.20 -6.22
C PRO A 564 -28.91 -28.01 -6.10
N ARG A 565 -29.70 -27.74 -5.07
CA ARG A 565 -31.01 -28.35 -4.84
C ARG A 565 -32.10 -27.55 -5.55
N CYS A 566 -32.06 -27.52 -6.89
CA CYS A 566 -32.96 -26.68 -7.68
C CYS A 566 -34.46 -27.00 -7.50
N ALA A 567 -34.81 -28.24 -7.14
CA ALA A 567 -36.19 -28.64 -6.83
C ALA A 567 -36.74 -27.92 -5.59
N ASP A 568 -35.87 -27.66 -4.60
CA ASP A 568 -36.22 -27.02 -3.33
C ASP A 568 -36.04 -25.49 -3.39
N CYS A 569 -35.66 -24.93 -4.56
CA CYS A 569 -35.27 -23.53 -4.67
C CYS A 569 -36.51 -22.63 -4.88
N PRO A 570 -36.74 -21.61 -4.02
CA PRO A 570 -37.86 -20.70 -4.18
C PRO A 570 -37.77 -19.88 -5.48
N LEU A 571 -36.56 -19.77 -6.05
CA LEU A 571 -36.29 -19.06 -7.30
C LEU A 571 -36.39 -19.96 -8.54
N ALA A 572 -36.70 -21.25 -8.42
CA ALA A 572 -36.59 -22.20 -9.53
C ALA A 572 -37.36 -21.79 -10.80
N GLN A 573 -38.53 -21.16 -10.64
CA GLN A 573 -39.38 -20.75 -11.77
C GLN A 573 -38.96 -19.43 -12.42
N VAL A 574 -38.10 -18.65 -11.77
CA VAL A 574 -37.67 -17.31 -12.23
C VAL A 574 -36.15 -17.21 -12.38
N CYS A 575 -35.43 -18.31 -12.21
CA CYS A 575 -33.97 -18.35 -12.27
C CYS A 575 -33.50 -18.42 -13.72
N ALA A 576 -32.81 -17.37 -14.19
CA ALA A 576 -32.30 -17.27 -15.56
C ALA A 576 -31.41 -18.46 -15.95
N TRP A 577 -30.52 -18.92 -15.07
CA TRP A 577 -29.61 -20.04 -15.34
C TRP A 577 -30.38 -21.35 -15.51
N ARG A 578 -31.44 -21.56 -14.72
CA ARG A 578 -32.30 -22.74 -14.87
C ARG A 578 -33.13 -22.68 -16.14
N ALA A 579 -33.68 -21.51 -16.47
CA ALA A 579 -34.41 -21.28 -17.72
C ALA A 579 -33.53 -21.55 -18.96
N ALA A 580 -32.23 -21.25 -18.88
CA ALA A 580 -31.24 -21.55 -19.91
C ALA A 580 -30.80 -23.03 -19.97
N GLY A 581 -31.43 -23.95 -19.22
CA GLY A 581 -31.07 -25.37 -19.20
C GLY A 581 -29.90 -25.72 -18.28
N SER A 582 -29.53 -24.83 -17.35
CA SER A 582 -28.43 -25.03 -16.38
C SER A 582 -27.06 -25.34 -17.02
N PRO A 583 -26.59 -24.52 -17.97
CA PRO A 583 -25.32 -24.77 -18.67
C PRO A 583 -24.15 -24.83 -17.68
N ALA A 584 -23.20 -25.74 -17.94
CA ALA A 584 -21.95 -25.85 -17.17
C ALA A 584 -21.04 -24.63 -17.37
N GLU A 585 -20.09 -24.40 -16.46
CA GLU A 585 -19.08 -23.35 -16.63
C GLU A 585 -18.20 -23.66 -17.85
N ALA A 586 -17.94 -22.65 -18.67
CA ALA A 586 -16.96 -22.74 -19.75
C ALA A 586 -15.55 -22.54 -19.17
N GLY A 587 -14.72 -23.58 -19.19
CA GLY A 587 -13.31 -23.49 -18.78
C GLY A 587 -12.83 -24.68 -17.94
N PRO A 588 -11.51 -24.78 -17.68
CA PRO A 588 -10.96 -25.86 -16.86
C PRO A 588 -11.43 -25.75 -15.40
N PRO A 589 -11.70 -26.89 -14.72
CA PRO A 589 -12.13 -26.88 -13.33
C PRO A 589 -11.08 -26.24 -12.42
N ARG A 590 -11.54 -25.42 -11.48
CA ARG A 590 -10.68 -24.81 -10.44
C ARG A 590 -10.11 -25.93 -9.55
N ARG A 591 -8.85 -26.31 -9.75
CA ARG A 591 -8.14 -27.29 -8.91
C ARG A 591 -7.61 -26.61 -7.65
N GLY A 592 -8.01 -27.09 -6.48
CA GLY A 592 -7.43 -26.68 -5.20
C GLY A 592 -6.13 -27.44 -4.91
N GLN A 593 -5.22 -26.82 -4.17
CA GLN A 593 -3.95 -27.43 -3.78
C GLN A 593 -4.13 -28.49 -2.69
N ALA A 594 -3.19 -29.45 -2.64
CA ALA A 594 -3.07 -30.39 -1.53
C ALA A 594 -2.68 -29.68 -0.22
N TRP A 595 -3.34 -30.03 0.89
CA TRP A 595 -2.99 -29.51 2.22
C TRP A 595 -1.73 -30.17 2.80
N ALA A 596 -1.47 -31.43 2.44
CA ALA A 596 -0.31 -32.17 2.91
C ALA A 596 1.01 -31.60 2.39
N GLY A 597 2.03 -31.52 3.25
CA GLY A 597 3.39 -31.06 2.95
C GLY A 597 3.59 -29.54 2.97
N THR A 598 2.53 -28.77 3.25
CA THR A 598 2.56 -27.30 3.15
C THR A 598 2.96 -26.63 4.47
N ASP A 599 3.50 -25.40 4.40
CA ASP A 599 3.83 -24.60 5.59
C ASP A 599 2.60 -24.31 6.45
N ARG A 600 1.39 -24.21 5.86
CA ARG A 600 0.14 -24.10 6.64
C ARG A 600 -0.13 -25.35 7.50
N GLN A 601 0.22 -26.54 7.02
CA GLN A 601 0.11 -27.77 7.80
C GLN A 601 1.13 -27.76 8.93
N MET A 602 2.38 -27.36 8.64
CA MET A 602 3.47 -27.26 9.62
C MET A 602 3.15 -26.24 10.72
N ARG A 603 2.79 -25.01 10.36
CA ARG A 603 2.38 -23.95 11.29
C ARG A 603 1.18 -24.38 12.14
N GLY A 604 0.17 -24.99 11.52
CA GLY A 604 -0.98 -25.52 12.23
C GLY A 604 -0.60 -26.60 13.25
N ALA A 605 0.36 -27.47 12.92
CA ALA A 605 0.88 -28.47 13.84
C ALA A 605 1.67 -27.85 15.00
N LEU A 606 2.56 -26.88 14.73
CA LEU A 606 3.34 -26.16 15.74
C LEU A 606 2.44 -25.46 16.76
N VAL A 607 1.50 -24.63 16.28
CA VAL A 607 0.54 -23.92 17.15
C VAL A 607 -0.30 -24.92 17.93
N GLN A 608 -0.70 -26.05 17.32
CA GLN A 608 -1.50 -27.05 18.00
C GLN A 608 -0.74 -27.72 19.15
N VAL A 609 0.56 -28.02 19.00
CA VAL A 609 1.39 -28.53 20.11
C VAL A 609 1.45 -27.50 21.24
N LEU A 610 1.67 -26.22 20.91
CA LEU A 610 1.75 -25.16 21.91
C LEU A 610 0.42 -24.90 22.63
N ARG A 611 -0.72 -25.11 21.95
CA ARG A 611 -2.06 -25.05 22.58
C ARG A 611 -2.31 -26.15 23.60
N GLU A 612 -1.73 -27.33 23.36
CA GLU A 612 -1.88 -28.52 24.21
C GLU A 612 -0.94 -28.49 25.43
N ARG A 613 -0.07 -27.48 25.54
CA ARG A 613 0.88 -27.30 26.63
C ARG A 613 0.64 -25.96 27.34
N SER A 614 0.67 -25.99 28.67
CA SER A 614 0.52 -24.80 29.52
C SER A 614 1.87 -24.17 29.89
N SER A 615 2.97 -24.92 29.80
CA SER A 615 4.34 -24.44 30.00
C SER A 615 5.07 -24.24 28.66
N PRO A 616 6.10 -23.37 28.60
CA PRO A 616 6.96 -23.27 27.43
C PRO A 616 7.53 -24.63 27.02
N VAL A 617 7.58 -24.87 25.71
CA VAL A 617 8.02 -26.13 25.11
C VAL A 617 9.44 -25.95 24.57
N PRO A 618 10.43 -26.72 25.06
CA PRO A 618 11.79 -26.69 24.49
C PRO A 618 11.77 -27.02 22.99
N ARG A 619 12.62 -26.37 22.22
CA ARG A 619 12.65 -26.49 20.76
C ARG A 619 12.71 -27.94 20.26
N GLY A 620 13.61 -28.75 20.80
CA GLY A 620 13.74 -30.16 20.41
C GLY A 620 12.48 -30.99 20.69
N ALA A 621 11.78 -30.72 21.80
CA ALA A 621 10.51 -31.38 22.13
C ALA A 621 9.37 -30.93 21.20
N LEU A 622 9.39 -29.66 20.77
CA LEU A 622 8.42 -29.12 19.81
C LEU A 622 8.60 -29.74 18.42
N GLU A 623 9.84 -29.84 17.95
CA GLU A 623 10.22 -30.51 16.70
C GLU A 623 9.78 -31.98 16.72
N GLU A 624 10.06 -32.71 17.81
CA GLU A 624 9.67 -34.11 17.96
C GLU A 624 8.14 -34.30 17.95
N ALA A 625 7.41 -33.46 18.70
CA ALA A 625 5.95 -33.53 18.78
C ALA A 625 5.27 -33.25 17.44
N VAL A 626 5.78 -32.27 16.67
CA VAL A 626 5.27 -31.97 15.33
C VAL A 626 5.63 -33.09 14.35
N ALA A 627 6.86 -33.60 14.39
CA ALA A 627 7.26 -34.76 13.60
C ALA A 627 6.35 -35.95 13.90
N GLN A 628 6.00 -36.20 15.16
CA GLN A 628 5.05 -37.24 15.58
C GLN A 628 3.65 -37.05 15.01
N ARG A 629 3.16 -35.81 15.01
CA ARG A 629 1.84 -35.47 14.49
C ARG A 629 1.75 -35.60 12.97
N LEU A 630 2.86 -35.39 12.26
CA LEU A 630 2.91 -35.39 10.80
C LEU A 630 3.37 -36.71 10.16
N ARG A 631 3.64 -37.79 10.95
CA ARG A 631 4.21 -39.11 10.53
C ARG A 631 3.51 -39.87 9.37
N ARG A 632 2.52 -39.29 8.68
CA ARG A 632 1.97 -39.82 7.41
C ARG A 632 2.48 -39.11 6.16
N HIS A 633 3.28 -38.05 6.31
CA HIS A 633 3.93 -37.35 5.21
C HIS A 633 5.44 -37.35 5.47
N GLY A 634 6.21 -37.83 4.49
CA GLY A 634 7.64 -38.12 4.61
C GLY A 634 8.44 -36.99 5.24
N THR A 635 9.46 -37.40 5.98
CA THR A 635 10.47 -36.59 6.67
C THR A 635 11.11 -35.53 5.75
N GLY A 636 11.04 -34.27 6.17
CA GLY A 636 11.76 -33.12 5.60
C GLY A 636 11.07 -31.82 6.04
N HIS A 637 11.70 -30.81 6.62
CA HIS A 637 13.09 -30.54 6.96
C HIS A 637 13.09 -29.65 8.22
N LEU A 638 14.09 -29.73 9.09
CA LEU A 638 14.26 -28.79 10.22
C LEU A 638 14.13 -27.32 9.75
N GLU A 639 14.60 -27.02 8.55
CA GLU A 639 14.44 -25.73 7.88
C GLU A 639 12.98 -25.27 7.72
N GLN A 640 12.03 -26.19 7.48
CA GLN A 640 10.61 -25.86 7.41
C GLN A 640 10.05 -25.51 8.80
N VAL A 641 10.47 -26.24 9.84
CA VAL A 641 10.10 -25.93 11.23
C VAL A 641 10.65 -24.57 11.63
N ASP A 642 11.92 -24.30 11.35
CA ASP A 642 12.61 -23.05 11.68
C ASP A 642 11.93 -21.85 11.04
N ARG A 643 11.67 -21.94 9.74
CA ARG A 643 10.98 -20.90 8.97
C ARG A 643 9.55 -20.69 9.45
N CYS A 644 8.82 -21.77 9.74
CA CYS A 644 7.45 -21.67 10.27
C CYS A 644 7.42 -21.08 11.68
N LEU A 645 8.37 -21.44 12.56
CA LEU A 645 8.50 -20.88 13.90
C LEU A 645 8.85 -19.40 13.85
N ALA A 646 9.83 -19.00 13.03
CA ALA A 646 10.21 -17.60 12.86
C ALA A 646 9.01 -16.74 12.43
N SER A 647 8.26 -17.21 11.42
CA SER A 647 7.06 -16.52 10.94
C SER A 647 5.93 -16.52 12.00
N LEU A 648 5.78 -17.56 12.81
CA LEU A 648 4.80 -17.58 13.90
C LEU A 648 5.14 -16.59 15.03
N VAL A 649 6.44 -16.39 15.29
CA VAL A 649 6.94 -15.38 16.23
C VAL A 649 6.68 -13.97 15.71
N GLU A 650 6.99 -13.72 14.44
CA GLU A 650 6.69 -12.44 13.77
C GLU A 650 5.19 -12.10 13.79
N ASP A 651 4.33 -13.11 13.57
CA ASP A 651 2.88 -12.96 13.64
C ASP A 651 2.34 -12.71 15.06
N GLY A 652 3.19 -12.81 16.09
CA GLY A 652 2.80 -12.76 17.50
C GLY A 652 1.90 -13.93 17.92
N LEU A 653 1.97 -15.06 17.22
CA LEU A 653 1.22 -16.28 17.56
C LEU A 653 1.99 -17.21 18.50
N VAL A 654 3.32 -17.02 18.58
CA VAL A 654 4.25 -17.78 19.39
C VAL A 654 5.28 -16.79 19.94
N GLU A 655 5.77 -17.00 21.17
CA GLU A 655 6.84 -16.20 21.75
C GLU A 655 8.01 -17.10 22.15
N PRO A 656 9.26 -16.72 21.83
CA PRO A 656 10.43 -17.35 22.41
C PRO A 656 10.58 -16.92 23.88
N VAL A 657 10.90 -17.87 24.75
CA VAL A 657 11.36 -17.59 26.12
C VAL A 657 12.69 -16.83 26.04
N PRO A 658 13.04 -15.93 27.00
CA PRO A 658 14.19 -15.02 26.89
C PRO A 658 15.53 -15.66 26.51
N ASP A 659 15.75 -16.92 26.85
CA ASP A 659 16.98 -17.66 26.53
C ASP A 659 16.98 -18.27 25.10
N GLY A 660 15.89 -18.10 24.33
CA GLY A 660 15.73 -18.58 22.95
C GLY A 660 15.59 -20.10 22.79
N THR A 661 15.57 -20.86 23.89
CA THR A 661 15.60 -22.33 23.89
C THR A 661 14.22 -23.00 23.91
N ALA A 662 13.18 -22.25 24.22
CA ALA A 662 11.81 -22.74 24.32
C ALA A 662 10.80 -21.74 23.73
N PHE A 663 9.64 -22.25 23.33
CA PHE A 663 8.56 -21.48 22.71
C PHE A 663 7.26 -21.68 23.49
N ALA A 664 6.47 -20.62 23.61
CA ALA A 664 5.15 -20.65 24.24
C ALA A 664 4.14 -19.88 23.39
N LEU A 665 2.84 -20.02 23.71
CA LEU A 665 1.88 -19.03 23.25
C LEU A 665 2.09 -17.71 24.03
N PRO A 666 1.83 -16.55 23.41
CA PRO A 666 2.07 -15.26 24.05
C PRO A 666 1.31 -15.10 25.37
N ALA A 667 1.95 -14.43 26.33
CA ALA A 667 1.45 -14.27 27.70
C ALA A 667 0.28 -13.29 27.84
#